data_AF-A0A9P0GSC9-F1
#
_entry.id   AF-A0A9P0GSC9-F1
#
_cell.length_a   1.000
_cell.length_b   1.000
_cell.length_c   1.000
_cell.angle_alpha   90.00
_cell.angle_beta   90.00
_cell.angle_gamma   90.00
#
_symmetry.space_group_name_H-M   'P 1'
#
loop_
_entity.id
_entity.type
_entity.pdbx_description
1 polymer ?
#
loop_
_entity_poly.entity_id
_entity_poly.type
_entity_poly.pdbx_seq_one_letter_code
_entity_poly.pdbx_strand_id
1 'polypeptide(L)'
;MDESDFSEGNEEGDEVKEDDLDPDDPEHFFPIMERTFNKTLGEMEKNLEASQFADEYNKLFEAFYQTYTRQKELEETTKSMEKEIEDKNNKIALSMQLTEKDSETMEELKTQINHAWKLADAAHGREQLAQEIIDNLRRQVENLNAEIDFKNKLNQSDDDAGELSKHKDGLERERDRLINEVTQLNTKLQNALGYQEELERKTSEADLKINEISGQLEDQSAEINRQKRAREKLENDIVELKYKIEEKDAQKNDLQTVISQQQKNIGRLEMDIKEVKSSHDKLSKELEIALNKLAKLQDEYNSALYDVDRAKKGLEEKVRDGKVLFEEITRQKNEASKLMKVRESLEKRILVITAEKDEIINDRNNLRQRVAVFEKEIDDYKKYIDEDKRNMDVLAKEKDVLNKSLQRQQAVQKEQSKLIYIQEQSKKKLELELDTFFVESGKQKKKLSQLERERDKLAEDQLELTTTIEENMEDIRLKKAFIFDLKKTAAEQENRLRQQQNLYEAIRSDRNSLQKSLQESSAECGELKKKLKILFHQIEQLKEDVAMKEKLLIKDENVMRKITKEKENLKVEVMTGLDQIRTLKEEVKGLREEEKRLHKTIMDNTRTIRDQAKNIGQLMNERDVLGSQLVRRNDEIALLNEKIVILQSTLSRGETHYDQRLVDIRLLKLEVKRLRQEKNLMSKTMANMVDLRQEIFHLERDLTKSRLKCKALEQEVQNPLNIHRWRKLEGSDPEVLDMLQKIQILQKRLLAQGSEAVERERQLKEAERLYLNLRKVLAKQPGPGIQQELSKTQRALRVRGNKLKCLVSELNMTELKSVEYKSDLQRVTEELADLKKKYLAEKKANRTKRIAHESSREANHSRAGEAGEVRFTGGGFRMSVQQI
;
A
#
# COMPACT_ATOMS: atom_id res chain seq x y z
N MET A 1 -44.69 -26.46 -47.14
CA MET A 1 -45.81 -25.74 -47.75
C MET A 1 -45.44 -24.29 -47.69
N ASP A 2 -45.31 -23.73 -48.89
CA ASP A 2 -45.61 -22.36 -49.27
C ASP A 2 -44.67 -21.30 -48.63
N GLU A 3 -43.72 -20.76 -49.38
CA GLU A 3 -43.92 -19.71 -50.41
C GLU A 3 -44.39 -18.40 -49.75
N SER A 4 -43.48 -17.50 -49.37
CA SER A 4 -42.67 -16.59 -50.21
C SER A 4 -43.44 -15.37 -50.70
N ASP A 5 -42.98 -14.18 -50.28
CA ASP A 5 -43.01 -13.01 -51.14
C ASP A 5 -41.77 -12.14 -50.88
N PHE A 6 -41.29 -11.45 -51.91
CA PHE A 6 -40.05 -10.68 -51.90
C PHE A 6 -40.15 -9.57 -52.95
N SER A 7 -40.70 -8.42 -52.56
CA SER A 7 -40.89 -7.27 -53.46
C SER A 7 -39.83 -6.18 -53.21
N GLU A 8 -38.93 -5.99 -54.17
CA GLU A 8 -38.13 -4.77 -54.27
C GLU A 8 -39.07 -3.58 -54.60
N GLY A 9 -38.90 -2.46 -53.90
CA GLY A 9 -39.57 -1.19 -54.18
C GLY A 9 -38.51 -0.13 -54.51
N ASN A 10 -38.66 0.54 -55.65
CA ASN A 10 -37.65 1.47 -56.16
C ASN A 10 -37.55 2.77 -55.35
N GLU A 11 -36.40 3.42 -55.51
CA GLU A 11 -36.20 4.83 -55.22
C GLU A 11 -37.17 5.69 -56.05
N GLU A 12 -38.02 6.47 -55.39
CA GLU A 12 -38.46 7.77 -55.91
C GLU A 12 -37.78 8.85 -55.05
N GLY A 13 -37.18 9.85 -55.69
CA GLY A 13 -36.45 10.89 -54.99
C GLY A 13 -37.40 11.89 -54.34
N ASP A 14 -37.45 11.90 -53.00
CA ASP A 14 -38.05 13.01 -52.27
C ASP A 14 -37.30 14.30 -52.65
N GLU A 15 -38.02 15.28 -53.18
CA GLU A 15 -37.52 16.65 -53.30
C GLU A 15 -37.12 17.13 -51.90
N VAL A 16 -36.02 17.88 -51.80
CA VAL A 16 -35.61 18.49 -50.54
C VAL A 16 -36.64 19.56 -50.17
N LYS A 17 -37.67 19.14 -49.43
CA LYS A 17 -38.49 20.01 -48.61
C LYS A 17 -37.53 20.76 -47.70
N GLU A 18 -37.56 22.08 -47.74
CA GLU A 18 -36.91 22.86 -46.69
C GLU A 18 -37.60 22.49 -45.39
N ASP A 19 -36.91 21.82 -44.47
CA ASP A 19 -37.50 21.54 -43.16
C ASP A 19 -37.88 22.88 -42.51
N ASP A 20 -39.18 23.07 -42.27
CA ASP A 20 -39.75 24.10 -41.41
C ASP A 20 -39.31 23.79 -39.97
N LEU A 21 -38.05 24.10 -39.67
CA LEU A 21 -37.44 23.96 -38.35
C LEU A 21 -38.18 24.87 -37.37
N ASP A 22 -39.04 24.27 -36.54
CA ASP A 22 -39.85 24.99 -35.56
C ASP A 22 -38.95 25.71 -34.54
N PRO A 23 -39.00 27.05 -34.42
CA PRO A 23 -38.21 27.81 -33.45
C PRO A 23 -38.51 27.49 -31.99
N ASP A 24 -39.69 26.92 -31.68
CA ASP A 24 -40.09 26.54 -30.32
C ASP A 24 -39.67 25.09 -29.95
N ASP A 25 -39.10 24.32 -30.88
CA ASP A 25 -38.58 22.96 -30.62
C ASP A 25 -37.09 22.97 -30.21
N PRO A 26 -36.72 22.48 -29.00
CA PRO A 26 -35.34 22.40 -28.54
C PRO A 26 -34.39 21.60 -29.44
N GLU A 27 -34.86 20.58 -30.18
CA GLU A 27 -34.00 19.78 -31.06
C GLU A 27 -33.73 20.48 -32.41
N HIS A 28 -34.63 21.36 -32.87
CA HIS A 28 -34.45 22.18 -34.07
C HIS A 28 -33.60 23.43 -33.85
N PHE A 29 -33.46 23.90 -32.60
CA PHE A 29 -32.70 25.11 -32.24
C PHE A 29 -31.27 25.13 -32.82
N PHE A 30 -30.54 24.00 -32.77
CA PHE A 30 -29.17 23.95 -33.27
C PHE A 30 -29.08 24.02 -34.82
N PRO A 31 -29.85 23.23 -35.60
CA PRO A 31 -29.97 23.43 -37.05
C PRO A 31 -30.36 24.86 -37.47
N ILE A 32 -31.22 25.55 -36.71
CA ILE A 32 -31.56 26.97 -36.97
C ILE A 32 -30.34 27.87 -36.76
N MET A 33 -29.60 27.68 -35.66
CA MET A 33 -28.35 28.41 -35.38
C MET A 33 -27.25 28.14 -36.42
N GLU A 34 -27.17 26.92 -36.96
CA GLU A 34 -26.23 26.56 -38.02
C GLU A 34 -26.63 27.17 -39.38
N ARG A 35 -27.91 27.09 -39.78
CA ARG A 35 -28.40 27.75 -41.01
C ARG A 35 -28.19 29.28 -40.96
N THR A 36 -28.44 29.91 -39.81
CA THR A 36 -28.24 31.36 -39.63
C THR A 36 -26.77 31.76 -39.56
N PHE A 37 -25.91 31.00 -38.86
CA PHE A 37 -24.46 31.20 -38.86
C PHE A 37 -23.88 31.17 -40.28
N ASN A 38 -24.15 30.11 -41.05
CA ASN A 38 -23.60 29.96 -42.40
C ASN A 38 -24.06 31.09 -43.34
N LYS A 39 -25.30 31.58 -43.19
CA LYS A 39 -25.79 32.75 -43.91
C LYS A 39 -25.04 34.03 -43.56
N THR A 40 -24.88 34.32 -42.27
CA THR A 40 -24.18 35.53 -41.81
C THR A 40 -22.68 35.51 -42.12
N LEU A 41 -22.01 34.35 -42.03
CA LEU A 41 -20.63 34.18 -42.48
C LEU A 41 -20.48 34.51 -43.97
N GLY A 42 -21.36 33.93 -44.81
CA GLY A 42 -21.43 34.22 -46.24
C GLY A 42 -21.89 35.65 -46.58
N GLU A 43 -22.36 36.45 -45.62
CA GLU A 43 -22.60 37.89 -45.77
C GLU A 43 -21.37 38.72 -45.31
N MET A 44 -20.65 38.29 -44.27
CA MET A 44 -19.39 38.91 -43.83
C MET A 44 -18.27 38.76 -44.87
N GLU A 45 -18.10 37.59 -45.47
CA GLU A 45 -17.08 37.33 -46.50
C GLU A 45 -17.23 38.22 -47.75
N LYS A 46 -18.46 38.67 -48.04
CA LYS A 46 -18.76 39.56 -49.19
C LYS A 46 -18.41 41.03 -48.92
N ASN A 47 -18.09 41.40 -47.68
CA ASN A 47 -17.77 42.77 -47.27
C ASN A 47 -16.31 42.86 -46.80
N LEU A 48 -15.49 43.65 -47.49
CA LEU A 48 -14.05 43.79 -47.21
C LEU A 48 -13.72 44.21 -45.77
N GLU A 49 -14.60 44.97 -45.11
CA GLU A 49 -14.39 45.39 -43.72
C GLU A 49 -14.81 44.31 -42.70
N ALA A 50 -15.83 43.50 -43.03
CA ALA A 50 -16.34 42.45 -42.15
C ALA A 50 -15.57 41.12 -42.31
N SER A 51 -15.00 40.85 -43.48
CA SER A 51 -14.22 39.64 -43.78
C SER A 51 -13.05 39.41 -42.81
N GLN A 52 -12.49 40.48 -42.21
CA GLN A 52 -11.44 40.37 -41.18
C GLN A 52 -11.92 39.71 -39.88
N PHE A 53 -13.23 39.74 -39.61
CA PHE A 53 -13.86 39.14 -38.42
C PHE A 53 -14.50 37.77 -38.71
N ALA A 54 -14.62 37.35 -39.97
CA ALA A 54 -15.17 36.04 -40.34
C ALA A 54 -14.38 34.90 -39.66
N ASP A 55 -13.06 35.03 -39.59
CA ASP A 55 -12.14 34.13 -38.90
C ASP A 55 -12.36 34.05 -37.38
N GLU A 56 -12.88 35.10 -36.74
CA GLU A 56 -13.18 35.11 -35.30
C GLU A 56 -14.60 34.59 -35.04
N TYR A 57 -15.54 34.96 -35.91
CA TYR A 57 -16.92 34.49 -35.89
C TYR A 57 -16.99 32.96 -36.12
N ASN A 58 -16.17 32.42 -37.02
CA ASN A 58 -16.08 30.98 -37.26
C ASN A 58 -15.50 30.23 -36.04
N LYS A 59 -14.47 30.77 -35.38
CA LYS A 59 -13.93 30.19 -34.12
C LYS A 59 -14.96 30.19 -32.99
N LEU A 60 -15.83 31.22 -32.94
CA LEU A 60 -16.92 31.29 -31.96
C LEU A 60 -17.98 30.21 -32.23
N PHE A 61 -18.34 29.99 -33.51
CA PHE A 61 -19.27 28.92 -33.88
C PHE A 61 -18.66 27.53 -33.70
N GLU A 62 -17.38 27.32 -34.01
CA GLU A 62 -16.66 26.07 -33.73
C GLU A 62 -16.65 25.75 -32.23
N ALA A 63 -16.44 26.75 -31.37
CA ALA A 63 -16.55 26.58 -29.92
C ALA A 63 -17.98 26.23 -29.47
N PHE A 64 -19.01 26.86 -30.06
CA PHE A 64 -20.42 26.53 -29.80
C PHE A 64 -20.79 25.11 -30.27
N TYR A 65 -20.31 24.70 -31.44
CA TYR A 65 -20.46 23.35 -31.99
C TYR A 65 -19.84 22.32 -31.03
N GLN A 66 -18.63 22.58 -30.53
CA GLN A 66 -17.93 21.73 -29.56
C GLN A 66 -18.64 21.68 -28.19
N THR A 67 -19.30 22.75 -27.74
CA THR A 67 -20.09 22.70 -26.49
C THR A 67 -21.44 22.00 -26.68
N TYR A 68 -22.12 22.19 -27.81
CA TYR A 68 -23.40 21.53 -28.10
C TYR A 68 -23.25 20.02 -28.31
N THR A 69 -22.29 19.58 -29.13
CA THR A 69 -22.00 18.15 -29.33
C THR A 69 -21.64 17.47 -28.01
N ARG A 70 -20.78 18.08 -27.19
CA ARG A 70 -20.45 17.59 -25.85
C ARG A 70 -21.64 17.58 -24.89
N GLN A 71 -22.56 18.53 -24.98
CA GLN A 71 -23.80 18.50 -24.21
C GLN A 71 -24.66 17.29 -24.63
N LYS A 72 -24.83 17.06 -25.93
CA LYS A 72 -25.60 15.93 -26.45
C LYS A 72 -24.99 14.58 -26.03
N GLU A 73 -23.67 14.42 -26.10
CA GLU A 73 -22.95 13.25 -25.55
C GLU A 73 -23.22 13.05 -24.04
N LEU A 74 -23.26 14.12 -23.26
CA LEU A 74 -23.57 14.07 -21.83
C LEU A 74 -25.04 13.71 -21.55
N GLU A 75 -25.97 14.17 -22.38
CA GLU A 75 -27.40 13.80 -22.28
C GLU A 75 -27.64 12.34 -22.68
N GLU A 76 -27.01 11.85 -23.76
CA GLU A 76 -27.07 10.45 -24.19
C GLU A 76 -26.43 9.51 -23.15
N THR A 77 -25.28 9.87 -22.58
CA THR A 77 -24.68 9.10 -21.48
C THR A 77 -25.49 9.15 -20.19
N THR A 78 -26.18 10.26 -19.90
CA THR A 78 -27.11 10.35 -18.75
C THR A 78 -28.31 9.43 -18.95
N LYS A 79 -29.00 9.50 -20.10
CA LYS A 79 -30.11 8.59 -20.46
C LYS A 79 -29.69 7.12 -20.41
N SER A 80 -28.45 6.80 -20.81
CA SER A 80 -27.86 5.47 -20.70
C SER A 80 -27.65 5.03 -19.24
N MET A 81 -27.12 5.92 -18.38
CA MET A 81 -26.94 5.64 -16.95
C MET A 81 -28.26 5.48 -16.20
N GLU A 82 -29.28 6.26 -16.52
CA GLU A 82 -30.63 6.12 -15.96
C GLU A 82 -31.22 4.74 -16.28
N LYS A 83 -31.12 4.29 -17.54
CA LYS A 83 -31.52 2.94 -17.95
C LYS A 83 -30.70 1.85 -17.27
N GLU A 84 -29.39 2.01 -17.12
CA GLU A 84 -28.55 1.09 -16.35
C GLU A 84 -28.94 1.02 -14.86
N ILE A 85 -29.41 2.13 -14.27
CA ILE A 85 -29.90 2.19 -12.89
C ILE A 85 -31.25 1.45 -12.78
N GLU A 86 -32.17 1.64 -13.73
CA GLU A 86 -33.43 0.91 -13.80
C GLU A 86 -33.20 -0.61 -13.92
N ASP A 87 -32.33 -1.05 -14.85
CA ASP A 87 -31.93 -2.45 -15.01
C ASP A 87 -31.31 -3.05 -13.74
N LYS A 88 -30.54 -2.26 -12.97
CA LYS A 88 -29.95 -2.70 -11.70
C LYS A 88 -31.00 -2.77 -10.59
N ASN A 89 -31.92 -1.82 -10.51
CA ASN A 89 -33.04 -1.83 -9.57
C ASN A 89 -33.95 -3.05 -9.82
N ASN A 90 -34.25 -3.36 -11.08
CA ASN A 90 -35.02 -4.55 -11.47
C ASN A 90 -34.31 -5.86 -11.07
N LYS A 91 -32.98 -5.93 -11.24
CA LYS A 91 -32.16 -7.07 -10.78
C LYS A 91 -32.12 -7.19 -9.25
N ILE A 92 -32.09 -6.07 -8.52
CA ILE A 92 -32.15 -6.06 -7.04
C ILE A 92 -33.52 -6.55 -6.57
N ALA A 93 -34.62 -6.05 -7.14
CA ALA A 93 -35.97 -6.49 -6.80
C ALA A 93 -36.17 -8.00 -7.03
N LEU A 94 -35.70 -8.52 -8.17
CA LEU A 94 -35.72 -9.96 -8.46
C LEU A 94 -34.87 -10.77 -7.47
N SER A 95 -33.69 -10.25 -7.08
CA SER A 95 -32.81 -10.89 -6.10
C SER A 95 -33.43 -10.92 -4.69
N MET A 96 -34.19 -9.89 -4.31
CA MET A 96 -34.94 -9.86 -3.05
C MET A 96 -36.06 -10.90 -3.06
N GLN A 97 -36.85 -11.00 -4.15
CA GLN A 97 -37.90 -12.03 -4.28
C GLN A 97 -37.35 -13.46 -4.28
N LEU A 98 -36.14 -13.68 -4.83
CA LEU A 98 -35.45 -14.97 -4.73
C LEU A 98 -35.00 -15.25 -3.29
N THR A 99 -34.42 -14.26 -2.60
CA THR A 99 -33.99 -14.39 -1.20
C THR A 99 -35.17 -14.67 -0.26
N GLU A 100 -36.34 -14.10 -0.55
CA GLU A 100 -37.59 -14.34 0.20
C GLU A 100 -38.05 -15.81 0.04
N LYS A 101 -38.07 -16.33 -1.19
CA LYS A 101 -38.39 -17.75 -1.47
C LYS A 101 -37.34 -18.73 -0.95
N ASP A 102 -36.07 -18.35 -0.97
CA ASP A 102 -34.99 -19.14 -0.35
C ASP A 102 -35.16 -19.18 1.18
N SER A 103 -35.72 -18.11 1.79
CA SER A 103 -36.09 -18.11 3.21
C SER A 103 -37.29 -19.04 3.51
N GLU A 104 -38.34 -18.97 2.70
CA GLU A 104 -39.52 -19.86 2.80
C GLU A 104 -39.11 -21.34 2.69
N THR A 105 -38.36 -21.69 1.64
CA THR A 105 -37.90 -23.08 1.42
C THR A 105 -36.88 -23.53 2.49
N MET A 106 -36.04 -22.64 3.01
CA MET A 106 -35.20 -22.94 4.18
C MET A 106 -36.04 -23.20 5.45
N GLU A 107 -37.20 -22.56 5.61
CA GLU A 107 -38.11 -22.84 6.74
C GLU A 107 -38.82 -24.18 6.55
N GLU A 108 -39.35 -24.48 5.36
CA GLU A 108 -39.90 -25.80 5.03
C GLU A 108 -38.89 -26.91 5.30
N LEU A 109 -37.66 -26.80 4.79
CA LEU A 109 -36.60 -27.78 5.00
C LEU A 109 -36.23 -27.94 6.49
N LYS A 110 -36.25 -26.87 7.29
CA LYS A 110 -36.08 -26.97 8.76
C LYS A 110 -37.23 -27.77 9.40
N THR A 111 -38.48 -27.62 8.96
CA THR A 111 -39.59 -28.45 9.47
C THR A 111 -39.42 -29.92 9.10
N GLN A 112 -39.00 -30.21 7.86
CA GLN A 112 -38.74 -31.58 7.37
C GLN A 112 -37.59 -32.24 8.12
N ILE A 113 -36.49 -31.53 8.38
CA ILE A 113 -35.36 -32.05 9.18
C ILE A 113 -35.79 -32.34 10.62
N ASN A 114 -36.60 -31.48 11.25
CA ASN A 114 -37.15 -31.72 12.59
C ASN A 114 -38.13 -32.91 12.62
N HIS A 115 -38.84 -33.18 11.52
CA HIS A 115 -39.69 -34.37 11.38
C HIS A 115 -38.84 -35.64 11.21
N ALA A 116 -37.79 -35.59 10.38
CA ALA A 116 -36.86 -36.70 10.17
C ALA A 116 -36.11 -37.09 11.45
N TRP A 117 -35.69 -36.11 12.27
CA TRP A 117 -35.10 -36.37 13.60
C TRP A 117 -36.07 -37.13 14.51
N LYS A 118 -37.33 -36.68 14.63
CA LYS A 118 -38.35 -37.38 15.43
C LYS A 118 -38.65 -38.80 14.92
N LEU A 119 -38.55 -39.03 13.61
CA LEU A 119 -38.66 -40.37 13.03
C LEU A 119 -37.44 -41.24 13.33
N ALA A 120 -36.23 -40.67 13.37
CA ALA A 120 -35.01 -41.38 13.76
C ALA A 120 -35.02 -41.75 15.25
N ASP A 121 -35.40 -40.84 16.14
CA ASP A 121 -35.58 -41.11 17.57
C ASP A 121 -36.63 -42.23 17.79
N ALA A 122 -37.76 -42.15 17.07
CA ALA A 122 -38.80 -43.17 17.12
C ALA A 122 -38.39 -44.52 16.48
N ALA A 123 -37.40 -44.55 15.59
CA ALA A 123 -36.82 -45.77 15.05
C ALA A 123 -35.84 -46.40 16.06
N HIS A 124 -34.96 -45.60 16.67
CA HIS A 124 -34.01 -46.07 17.68
C HIS A 124 -34.72 -46.59 18.94
N GLY A 125 -35.84 -45.97 19.34
CA GLY A 125 -36.71 -46.51 20.39
C GLY A 125 -37.31 -47.89 20.07
N ARG A 126 -37.60 -48.20 18.80
CA ARG A 126 -38.03 -49.55 18.37
C ARG A 126 -36.86 -50.53 18.33
N GLU A 127 -35.67 -50.06 17.95
CA GLU A 127 -34.45 -50.85 17.93
C GLU A 127 -34.05 -51.33 19.33
N GLN A 128 -34.13 -50.46 20.34
CA GLN A 128 -33.90 -50.83 21.74
C GLN A 128 -34.91 -51.90 22.22
N LEU A 129 -36.21 -51.72 21.93
CA LEU A 129 -37.23 -52.72 22.27
C LEU A 129 -37.02 -54.05 21.52
N ALA A 130 -36.59 -54.02 20.26
CA ALA A 130 -36.25 -55.22 19.51
C ALA A 130 -35.03 -55.95 20.12
N GLN A 131 -34.04 -55.21 20.61
CA GLN A 131 -32.86 -55.76 21.28
C GLN A 131 -33.23 -56.43 22.62
N GLU A 132 -34.09 -55.82 23.42
CA GLU A 132 -34.64 -56.43 24.66
C GLU A 132 -35.43 -57.72 24.36
N ILE A 133 -36.17 -57.78 23.25
CA ILE A 133 -36.87 -58.99 22.81
C ILE A 133 -35.86 -60.07 22.37
N ILE A 134 -34.81 -59.70 21.62
CA ILE A 134 -33.76 -60.64 21.17
C ILE A 134 -33.02 -61.26 22.36
N ASP A 135 -32.66 -60.49 23.38
CA ASP A 135 -31.94 -61.02 24.53
C ASP A 135 -32.84 -61.88 25.45
N ASN A 136 -34.16 -61.65 25.47
CA ASN A 136 -35.11 -62.57 26.09
C ASN A 136 -35.30 -63.88 25.28
N LEU A 137 -35.36 -63.80 23.95
CA LEU A 137 -35.43 -64.99 23.09
C LEU A 137 -34.15 -65.85 23.19
N ARG A 138 -32.98 -65.23 23.32
CA ARG A 138 -31.70 -65.94 23.53
C ARG A 138 -31.72 -66.79 24.81
N ARG A 139 -32.24 -66.25 25.92
CA ARG A 139 -32.44 -67.01 27.17
C ARG A 139 -33.42 -68.18 27.03
N GLN A 140 -34.44 -68.05 26.18
CA GLN A 140 -35.38 -69.14 25.90
C GLN A 140 -34.72 -70.26 25.07
N VAL A 141 -33.88 -69.91 24.09
CA VAL A 141 -33.09 -70.88 23.31
C VAL A 141 -32.07 -71.62 24.19
N GLU A 142 -31.42 -70.93 25.13
CA GLU A 142 -30.52 -71.54 26.13
C GLU A 142 -31.24 -72.61 26.97
N ASN A 143 -32.45 -72.30 27.46
CA ASN A 143 -33.26 -73.26 28.23
C ASN A 143 -33.75 -74.45 27.39
N LEU A 144 -34.14 -74.24 26.13
CA LEU A 144 -34.66 -75.30 25.26
C LEU A 144 -33.57 -76.29 24.80
N ASN A 145 -32.35 -75.82 24.56
CA ASN A 145 -31.23 -76.71 24.23
C ASN A 145 -30.91 -77.68 25.38
N ALA A 146 -31.10 -77.26 26.64
CA ALA A 146 -30.91 -78.11 27.81
C ALA A 146 -31.92 -79.28 27.92
N GLU A 147 -33.13 -79.17 27.33
CA GLU A 147 -34.08 -80.28 27.26
C GLU A 147 -33.76 -81.27 26.13
N ILE A 148 -33.15 -80.80 25.02
CA ILE A 148 -32.84 -81.63 23.85
C ILE A 148 -31.73 -82.65 24.18
N ASP A 149 -30.68 -82.24 24.90
CA ASP A 149 -29.58 -83.11 25.32
C ASP A 149 -30.01 -84.24 26.28
N PHE A 150 -31.13 -84.07 26.99
CA PHE A 150 -31.70 -85.13 27.84
C PHE A 150 -32.46 -86.19 27.03
N LYS A 151 -32.97 -85.84 25.84
CA LYS A 151 -33.93 -86.67 25.09
C LYS A 151 -33.31 -87.58 24.04
N ASN A 152 -32.13 -87.24 23.51
CA ASN A 152 -31.44 -87.96 22.43
C ASN A 152 -30.66 -89.22 22.90
N LYS A 153 -31.22 -90.00 23.84
CA LYS A 153 -30.52 -91.11 24.51
C LYS A 153 -31.29 -92.44 24.55
N LEU A 154 -32.27 -92.64 23.65
CA LEU A 154 -33.12 -93.84 23.64
C LEU A 154 -33.57 -94.26 22.22
N ASN A 155 -33.55 -95.57 21.97
CA ASN A 155 -34.15 -96.35 20.87
C ASN A 155 -33.40 -96.53 19.53
N GLN A 156 -32.92 -97.76 19.29
CA GLN A 156 -32.81 -98.47 17.99
C GLN A 156 -32.90 -100.00 18.25
N SER A 157 -33.84 -100.71 17.58
CA SER A 157 -34.04 -102.18 17.49
C SER A 157 -35.47 -102.48 16.95
N ASP A 158 -35.86 -103.60 16.31
CA ASP A 158 -35.17 -104.71 15.57
C ASP A 158 -36.23 -105.48 14.71
N ASP A 159 -35.79 -106.21 13.66
CA ASP A 159 -36.31 -107.49 13.09
C ASP A 159 -37.82 -107.66 12.66
N ASP A 160 -38.37 -108.77 12.13
CA ASP A 160 -38.00 -110.22 12.15
C ASP A 160 -38.68 -111.11 11.05
N ALA A 161 -38.30 -112.40 11.01
CA ALA A 161 -38.98 -113.62 10.51
C ALA A 161 -38.93 -113.97 8.99
N GLY A 162 -39.01 -115.26 8.58
CA GLY A 162 -39.19 -116.52 9.35
C GLY A 162 -39.06 -117.81 8.49
N GLU A 163 -39.27 -118.99 9.11
CA GLU A 163 -38.82 -120.31 8.59
C GLU A 163 -39.87 -121.28 7.95
N LEU A 164 -39.32 -122.27 7.23
CA LEU A 164 -39.79 -123.67 7.04
C LEU A 164 -40.99 -124.02 6.13
N SER A 165 -40.73 -124.95 5.20
CA SER A 165 -41.73 -125.76 4.48
C SER A 165 -41.19 -127.17 4.23
N LYS A 166 -41.83 -128.20 4.80
CA LYS A 166 -41.60 -129.61 4.40
C LYS A 166 -42.69 -130.07 3.44
N HIS A 167 -42.34 -130.12 2.16
CA HIS A 167 -43.18 -130.62 1.07
C HIS A 167 -43.65 -132.06 1.34
N LYS A 168 -44.96 -132.34 1.19
CA LYS A 168 -45.42 -133.21 0.08
C LYS A 168 -46.86 -133.00 -0.36
N ASP A 169 -47.75 -132.57 0.54
CA ASP A 169 -48.95 -131.78 0.18
C ASP A 169 -48.58 -130.59 -0.74
N GLY A 170 -47.32 -130.18 -0.64
CA GLY A 170 -46.65 -129.20 -1.46
C GLY A 170 -46.91 -129.33 -2.95
N LEU A 171 -47.18 -130.51 -3.55
CA LEU A 171 -47.35 -130.65 -5.00
C LEU A 171 -48.72 -130.19 -5.54
N GLU A 172 -49.83 -130.57 -4.91
CA GLU A 172 -51.15 -129.99 -5.28
C GLU A 172 -51.31 -128.58 -4.72
N ARG A 173 -50.71 -128.31 -3.54
CA ARG A 173 -50.49 -126.93 -3.11
C ARG A 173 -49.52 -126.18 -4.02
N GLU A 174 -48.68 -126.79 -4.84
CA GLU A 174 -47.73 -126.09 -5.73
C GLU A 174 -48.47 -125.57 -6.96
N ARG A 175 -49.49 -126.25 -7.48
CA ARG A 175 -50.35 -125.65 -8.52
C ARG A 175 -51.04 -124.39 -7.99
N ASP A 176 -51.68 -124.48 -6.83
CA ASP A 176 -52.47 -123.37 -6.28
C ASP A 176 -51.61 -122.32 -5.58
N ARG A 177 -50.40 -122.68 -5.12
CA ARG A 177 -49.33 -121.73 -4.75
C ARG A 177 -48.79 -121.05 -5.99
N LEU A 178 -48.48 -121.73 -7.09
CA LEU A 178 -47.97 -121.08 -8.31
C LEU A 178 -49.00 -120.13 -8.92
N ILE A 179 -50.29 -120.46 -8.87
CA ILE A 179 -51.35 -119.51 -9.26
C ILE A 179 -51.42 -118.32 -8.28
N ASN A 180 -51.40 -118.57 -6.96
CA ASN A 180 -51.37 -117.50 -5.97
C ASN A 180 -50.06 -116.70 -5.96
N GLU A 181 -48.93 -117.29 -6.34
CA GLU A 181 -47.64 -116.63 -6.50
C GLU A 181 -47.64 -115.81 -7.76
N VAL A 182 -48.22 -116.28 -8.87
CA VAL A 182 -48.42 -115.43 -10.06
C VAL A 182 -49.34 -114.25 -9.75
N THR A 183 -50.40 -114.41 -8.96
CA THR A 183 -51.22 -113.26 -8.53
C THR A 183 -50.50 -112.36 -7.53
N GLN A 184 -49.75 -112.91 -6.57
CA GLN A 184 -48.94 -112.14 -5.61
C GLN A 184 -47.71 -111.47 -6.24
N LEU A 185 -47.13 -112.06 -7.28
CA LEU A 185 -46.05 -111.47 -8.07
C LEU A 185 -46.61 -110.39 -8.98
N ASN A 186 -47.81 -110.57 -9.55
CA ASN A 186 -48.51 -109.49 -10.27
C ASN A 186 -48.91 -108.33 -9.34
N THR A 187 -49.35 -108.57 -8.10
CA THR A 187 -49.63 -107.47 -7.15
C THR A 187 -48.34 -106.85 -6.61
N LYS A 188 -47.28 -107.63 -6.37
CA LYS A 188 -45.93 -107.08 -6.07
C LYS A 188 -45.37 -106.28 -7.24
N LEU A 189 -45.59 -106.70 -8.48
CA LEU A 189 -45.17 -105.98 -9.69
C LEU A 189 -45.98 -104.70 -9.88
N GLN A 190 -47.30 -104.72 -9.67
CA GLN A 190 -48.14 -103.51 -9.66
C GLN A 190 -47.71 -102.54 -8.55
N ASN A 191 -47.45 -103.03 -7.33
CA ASN A 191 -46.95 -102.21 -6.23
C ASN A 191 -45.54 -101.65 -6.53
N ALA A 192 -44.66 -102.42 -7.17
CA ALA A 192 -43.33 -101.98 -7.57
C ALA A 192 -43.39 -100.95 -8.71
N LEU A 193 -44.30 -101.10 -9.67
CA LEU A 193 -44.56 -100.11 -10.73
C LEU A 193 -45.14 -98.81 -10.15
N GLY A 194 -46.15 -98.89 -9.26
CA GLY A 194 -46.67 -97.71 -8.58
C GLY A 194 -45.64 -97.02 -7.67
N TYR A 195 -44.75 -97.78 -7.03
CA TYR A 195 -43.62 -97.23 -6.28
C TYR A 195 -42.56 -96.61 -7.19
N GLN A 196 -42.34 -97.16 -8.39
CA GLN A 196 -41.48 -96.56 -9.41
C GLN A 196 -42.09 -95.27 -9.98
N GLU A 197 -43.39 -95.24 -10.29
CA GLU A 197 -44.10 -94.01 -10.70
C GLU A 197 -44.05 -92.94 -9.59
N GLU A 198 -44.20 -93.32 -8.31
CA GLU A 198 -44.00 -92.40 -7.18
C GLU A 198 -42.55 -91.88 -7.09
N LEU A 199 -41.55 -92.72 -7.35
CA LEU A 199 -40.14 -92.30 -7.36
C LEU A 199 -39.84 -91.37 -8.54
N GLU A 200 -40.30 -91.71 -9.74
CA GLU A 200 -40.13 -90.90 -10.96
C GLU A 200 -40.82 -89.53 -10.81
N ARG A 201 -41.99 -89.48 -10.17
CA ARG A 201 -42.64 -88.21 -9.82
C ARG A 201 -41.85 -87.42 -8.78
N LYS A 202 -41.29 -88.07 -7.76
CA LYS A 202 -40.44 -87.42 -6.74
C LYS A 202 -39.12 -86.90 -7.32
N THR A 203 -38.50 -87.59 -8.29
CA THR A 203 -37.34 -87.06 -9.01
C THR A 203 -37.73 -85.88 -9.89
N SER A 204 -38.85 -85.94 -10.62
CA SER A 204 -39.31 -84.79 -11.42
C SER A 204 -39.65 -83.56 -10.55
N GLU A 205 -40.28 -83.76 -9.38
CA GLU A 205 -40.51 -82.69 -8.39
C GLU A 205 -39.21 -82.15 -7.78
N ALA A 206 -38.14 -82.94 -7.72
CA ALA A 206 -36.82 -82.51 -7.26
C ALA A 206 -36.06 -81.75 -8.36
N ASP A 207 -36.08 -82.23 -9.60
CA ASP A 207 -35.46 -81.59 -10.77
C ASP A 207 -36.06 -80.20 -11.02
N LEU A 208 -37.38 -80.04 -10.88
CA LEU A 208 -38.02 -78.72 -10.96
C LEU A 208 -37.49 -77.76 -9.87
N LYS A 209 -37.38 -78.22 -8.61
CA LYS A 209 -36.82 -77.41 -7.51
C LYS A 209 -35.33 -77.10 -7.69
N ILE A 210 -34.56 -78.03 -8.26
CA ILE A 210 -33.16 -77.79 -8.63
C ILE A 210 -33.06 -76.69 -9.69
N ASN A 211 -33.94 -76.69 -10.69
CA ASN A 211 -33.99 -75.63 -11.71
C ASN A 211 -34.42 -74.27 -11.12
N GLU A 212 -35.43 -74.23 -10.24
CA GLU A 212 -35.84 -73.00 -9.54
C GLU A 212 -34.71 -72.43 -8.67
N ILE A 213 -34.03 -73.27 -7.89
CA ILE A 213 -32.88 -72.87 -7.06
C ILE A 213 -31.70 -72.41 -7.92
N SER A 214 -31.45 -73.06 -9.06
CA SER A 214 -30.40 -72.67 -10.00
C SER A 214 -30.67 -71.29 -10.60
N GLY A 215 -31.91 -71.00 -11.01
CA GLY A 215 -32.31 -69.68 -11.50
C GLY A 215 -32.14 -68.58 -10.43
N GLN A 216 -32.55 -68.85 -9.19
CA GLN A 216 -32.34 -67.92 -8.07
C GLN A 216 -30.85 -67.69 -7.77
N LEU A 217 -30.00 -68.70 -7.96
CA LEU A 217 -28.53 -68.59 -7.85
C LEU A 217 -27.94 -67.74 -8.99
N GLU A 218 -28.44 -67.84 -10.22
CA GLU A 218 -28.02 -66.99 -11.33
C GLU A 218 -28.44 -65.53 -11.13
N ASP A 219 -29.67 -65.26 -10.68
CA ASP A 219 -30.14 -63.91 -10.35
C ASP A 219 -29.34 -63.28 -9.21
N GLN A 220 -29.09 -64.02 -8.12
CA GLN A 220 -28.24 -63.55 -7.02
C GLN A 220 -26.79 -63.32 -7.48
N SER A 221 -26.24 -64.19 -8.33
CA SER A 221 -24.91 -64.01 -8.92
C SER A 221 -24.84 -62.75 -9.80
N ALA A 222 -25.87 -62.50 -10.63
CA ALA A 222 -25.95 -61.30 -11.46
C ALA A 222 -26.02 -60.02 -10.61
N GLU A 223 -26.80 -60.03 -9.53
CA GLU A 223 -26.94 -58.89 -8.62
C GLU A 223 -25.68 -58.64 -7.77
N ILE A 224 -25.03 -59.70 -7.26
CA ILE A 224 -23.71 -59.60 -6.60
C ILE A 224 -22.67 -58.98 -7.57
N ASN A 225 -22.69 -59.37 -8.85
CA ASN A 225 -21.79 -58.80 -9.85
C ASN A 225 -22.11 -57.33 -10.19
N ARG A 226 -23.37 -56.90 -10.14
CA ARG A 226 -23.74 -55.48 -10.25
C ARG A 226 -23.25 -54.67 -9.05
N GLN A 227 -23.51 -55.16 -7.84
CA GLN A 227 -23.10 -54.49 -6.60
C GLN A 227 -21.57 -54.41 -6.48
N LYS A 228 -20.85 -55.46 -6.91
CA LYS A 228 -19.39 -55.44 -7.01
C LYS A 228 -18.90 -54.33 -7.95
N ARG A 229 -19.47 -54.20 -9.16
CA ARG A 229 -19.11 -53.12 -10.11
C ARG A 229 -19.47 -51.73 -9.60
N ALA A 230 -20.57 -51.58 -8.86
CA ALA A 230 -20.94 -50.32 -8.22
C ALA A 230 -19.95 -49.94 -7.11
N ARG A 231 -19.56 -50.92 -6.29
CA ARG A 231 -18.52 -50.76 -5.26
C ARG A 231 -17.15 -50.42 -5.87
N GLU A 232 -16.73 -51.11 -6.93
CA GLU A 232 -15.47 -50.83 -7.62
C GLU A 232 -15.43 -49.40 -8.18
N LYS A 233 -16.55 -48.85 -8.67
CA LYS A 233 -16.64 -47.43 -9.04
C LYS A 233 -16.46 -46.52 -7.83
N LEU A 234 -17.24 -46.73 -6.76
CA LEU A 234 -17.15 -45.91 -5.55
C LEU A 234 -15.78 -45.97 -4.87
N GLU A 235 -15.08 -47.11 -4.92
CA GLU A 235 -13.70 -47.24 -4.43
C GLU A 235 -12.72 -46.42 -5.28
N ASN A 236 -12.88 -46.37 -6.61
CA ASN A 236 -12.10 -45.49 -7.48
C ASN A 236 -12.42 -44.01 -7.24
N ASP A 237 -13.71 -43.65 -7.11
CA ASP A 237 -14.14 -42.28 -6.82
C ASP A 237 -13.56 -41.78 -5.48
N ILE A 238 -13.51 -42.66 -4.46
CA ILE A 238 -12.87 -42.40 -3.16
C ILE A 238 -11.35 -42.20 -3.30
N VAL A 239 -10.68 -42.93 -4.19
CA VAL A 239 -9.23 -42.74 -4.46
C VAL A 239 -8.98 -41.41 -5.17
N GLU A 240 -9.78 -41.05 -6.17
CA GLU A 240 -9.65 -39.77 -6.87
C GLU A 240 -9.97 -38.57 -5.94
N LEU A 241 -10.97 -38.70 -5.07
CA LEU A 241 -11.28 -37.69 -4.04
C LEU A 241 -10.16 -37.57 -3.00
N LYS A 242 -9.52 -38.66 -2.57
CA LYS A 242 -8.34 -38.61 -1.70
C LYS A 242 -7.17 -37.87 -2.35
N TYR A 243 -6.86 -38.19 -3.61
CA TYR A 243 -5.81 -37.48 -4.34
C TYR A 243 -6.09 -35.98 -4.45
N LYS A 244 -7.35 -35.59 -4.73
CA LYS A 244 -7.77 -34.17 -4.73
C LYS A 244 -7.67 -33.52 -3.34
N ILE A 245 -7.94 -34.24 -2.26
CA ILE A 245 -7.75 -33.75 -0.88
C ILE A 245 -6.26 -33.53 -0.60
N GLU A 246 -5.39 -34.49 -0.94
CA GLU A 246 -3.94 -34.36 -0.78
C GLU A 246 -3.36 -33.19 -1.60
N GLU A 247 -3.83 -32.98 -2.83
CA GLU A 247 -3.49 -31.81 -3.66
C GLU A 247 -3.92 -30.49 -2.99
N LYS A 248 -5.11 -30.45 -2.39
CA LYS A 248 -5.64 -29.24 -1.72
C LYS A 248 -4.96 -28.97 -0.38
N ASP A 249 -4.60 -30.00 0.40
CA ASP A 249 -3.82 -29.81 1.61
C ASP A 249 -2.36 -29.42 1.29
N ALA A 250 -1.77 -29.88 0.18
CA ALA A 250 -0.49 -29.38 -0.32
C ALA A 250 -0.58 -27.88 -0.68
N GLN A 251 -1.56 -27.47 -1.50
CA GLN A 251 -1.79 -26.07 -1.87
C GLN A 251 -2.06 -25.17 -0.64
N LYS A 252 -2.80 -25.69 0.35
CA LYS A 252 -3.05 -25.01 1.63
C LYS A 252 -1.77 -24.84 2.45
N ASN A 253 -0.91 -25.86 2.53
CA ASN A 253 0.38 -25.76 3.20
C ASN A 253 1.29 -24.73 2.52
N ASP A 254 1.37 -24.73 1.19
CA ASP A 254 2.13 -23.73 0.42
C ASP A 254 1.62 -22.31 0.71
N LEU A 255 0.31 -22.07 0.58
CA LEU A 255 -0.33 -20.80 0.93
C LEU A 255 -0.06 -20.40 2.39
N GLN A 256 -0.05 -21.34 3.32
CA GLN A 256 0.22 -21.06 4.74
C GLN A 256 1.70 -20.71 5.00
N THR A 257 2.65 -21.24 4.21
CA THR A 257 4.04 -20.76 4.24
C THR A 257 4.18 -19.34 3.66
N VAL A 258 3.47 -19.03 2.57
CA VAL A 258 3.41 -17.69 1.98
C VAL A 258 2.81 -16.68 2.98
N ILE A 259 1.72 -17.03 3.66
CA ILE A 259 1.11 -16.20 4.72
C ILE A 259 2.11 -15.96 5.87
N SER A 260 2.83 -17.00 6.34
CA SER A 260 3.86 -16.84 7.37
C SER A 260 5.00 -15.92 6.93
N GLN A 261 5.38 -15.97 5.65
CA GLN A 261 6.41 -15.09 5.11
C GLN A 261 5.91 -13.64 4.95
N GLN A 262 4.67 -13.43 4.53
CA GLN A 262 4.07 -12.10 4.46
C GLN A 262 3.87 -11.48 5.86
N GLN A 263 3.50 -12.27 6.87
CA GLN A 263 3.46 -11.81 8.26
C GLN A 263 4.83 -11.33 8.76
N LYS A 264 5.93 -12.01 8.39
CA LYS A 264 7.30 -11.56 8.69
C LYS A 264 7.69 -10.29 7.93
N ASN A 265 7.18 -10.08 6.71
CA ASN A 265 7.40 -8.85 5.95
C ASN A 265 6.63 -7.68 6.57
N ILE A 266 5.36 -7.87 6.92
CA ILE A 266 4.51 -6.89 7.61
C ILE A 266 5.19 -6.45 8.92
N GLY A 267 5.66 -7.39 9.75
CA GLY A 267 6.35 -7.06 11.01
C GLY A 267 7.66 -6.28 10.85
N ARG A 268 8.31 -6.32 9.67
CA ARG A 268 9.43 -5.41 9.34
C ARG A 268 8.92 -4.04 8.96
N LEU A 269 7.96 -3.96 8.04
CA LEU A 269 7.37 -2.70 7.59
C LEU A 269 6.73 -1.92 8.74
N GLU A 270 6.11 -2.59 9.72
CA GLU A 270 5.61 -1.97 10.95
C GLU A 270 6.73 -1.37 11.82
N MET A 271 7.90 -2.03 11.86
CA MET A 271 9.09 -1.51 12.56
C MET A 271 9.68 -0.31 11.83
N ASP A 272 9.79 -0.37 10.50
CA ASP A 272 10.28 0.73 9.66
C ASP A 272 9.34 1.95 9.76
N ILE A 273 8.02 1.73 9.69
CA ILE A 273 6.98 2.76 9.92
C ILE A 273 7.10 3.37 11.31
N LYS A 274 7.47 2.58 12.33
CA LYS A 274 7.67 3.07 13.71
C LYS A 274 8.93 3.94 13.83
N GLU A 275 10.01 3.59 13.13
CA GLU A 275 11.22 4.41 13.07
C GLU A 275 10.99 5.72 12.28
N VAL A 276 10.28 5.65 11.14
CA VAL A 276 9.88 6.83 10.35
C VAL A 276 8.93 7.74 11.13
N LYS A 277 7.98 7.21 11.91
CA LYS A 277 7.18 8.02 12.84
C LYS A 277 8.06 8.68 13.90
N SER A 278 9.01 7.95 14.48
CA SER A 278 9.94 8.52 15.48
C SER A 278 10.91 9.56 14.90
N SER A 279 11.20 9.59 13.60
CA SER A 279 11.96 10.66 12.96
C SER A 279 11.07 11.85 12.59
N HIS A 280 9.85 11.60 12.10
CA HIS A 280 8.84 12.63 11.86
C HIS A 280 8.48 13.40 13.14
N ASP A 281 8.29 12.73 14.27
CA ASP A 281 8.01 13.35 15.58
C ASP A 281 9.14 14.25 16.09
N LYS A 282 10.39 14.04 15.62
CA LYS A 282 11.54 14.91 15.94
C LYS A 282 11.55 16.12 15.03
N LEU A 283 11.46 15.90 13.71
CA LEU A 283 11.40 16.96 12.70
C LEU A 283 10.20 17.90 12.91
N SER A 284 9.05 17.37 13.34
CA SER A 284 7.87 18.18 13.65
C SER A 284 8.10 19.09 14.87
N LYS A 285 8.82 18.63 15.90
CA LYS A 285 9.21 19.45 17.06
C LYS A 285 10.29 20.46 16.72
N GLU A 286 11.23 20.11 15.86
CA GLU A 286 12.24 21.05 15.34
C GLU A 286 11.58 22.15 14.49
N LEU A 287 10.59 21.80 13.67
CA LEU A 287 9.74 22.74 12.92
C LEU A 287 8.89 23.61 13.85
N GLU A 288 8.27 23.04 14.89
CA GLU A 288 7.52 23.79 15.90
C GLU A 288 8.41 24.78 16.65
N ILE A 289 9.64 24.39 17.01
CA ILE A 289 10.65 25.29 17.60
C ILE A 289 11.07 26.39 16.60
N ALA A 290 11.16 26.08 15.31
CA ALA A 290 11.48 27.06 14.27
C ALA A 290 10.33 28.06 14.05
N LEU A 291 9.08 27.60 14.00
CA LEU A 291 7.88 28.45 13.89
C LEU A 291 7.72 29.34 15.12
N ASN A 292 7.95 28.82 16.33
CA ASN A 292 7.94 29.62 17.56
C ASN A 292 9.07 30.66 17.62
N LYS A 293 10.17 30.49 16.88
CA LYS A 293 11.20 31.53 16.69
C LYS A 293 10.77 32.55 15.63
N LEU A 294 10.21 32.09 14.51
CA LEU A 294 9.70 32.95 13.44
C LEU A 294 8.63 33.93 13.97
N ALA A 295 7.66 33.41 14.74
CA ALA A 295 6.62 34.21 15.38
C ALA A 295 7.22 35.31 16.27
N LYS A 296 8.21 34.97 17.13
CA LYS A 296 8.89 35.94 17.99
C LYS A 296 9.64 37.01 17.21
N LEU A 297 10.39 36.65 16.17
CA LEU A 297 11.05 37.64 15.30
C LEU A 297 10.02 38.54 14.59
N GLN A 298 8.84 38.01 14.26
CA GLN A 298 7.77 38.77 13.62
C GLN A 298 7.06 39.70 14.62
N ASP A 299 6.87 39.29 15.88
CA ASP A 299 6.40 40.16 16.96
C ASP A 299 7.40 41.26 17.30
N GLU A 300 8.70 40.94 17.36
CA GLU A 300 9.80 41.90 17.53
C GLU A 300 9.84 42.91 16.37
N TYR A 301 9.66 42.45 15.12
CA TYR A 301 9.57 43.30 13.93
C TYR A 301 8.32 44.19 13.95
N ASN A 302 7.16 43.65 14.34
CA ASN A 302 5.93 44.42 14.49
C ASN A 302 6.04 45.48 15.60
N SER A 303 6.71 45.17 16.72
CA SER A 303 7.02 46.15 17.77
C SER A 303 7.92 47.26 17.25
N ALA A 304 8.98 46.93 16.51
CA ALA A 304 9.88 47.91 15.90
C ALA A 304 9.15 48.83 14.90
N LEU A 305 8.23 48.28 14.08
CA LEU A 305 7.37 49.09 13.20
C LEU A 305 6.46 50.04 13.99
N TYR A 306 5.87 49.56 15.09
CA TYR A 306 5.02 50.38 15.96
C TYR A 306 5.80 51.51 16.65
N ASP A 307 7.02 51.25 17.12
CA ASP A 307 7.89 52.29 17.70
C ASP A 307 8.36 53.31 16.64
N VAL A 308 8.59 52.88 15.39
CA VAL A 308 8.89 53.79 14.26
C VAL A 308 7.69 54.67 13.92
N ASP A 309 6.46 54.13 13.86
CA ASP A 309 5.25 54.92 13.63
C ASP A 309 4.95 55.89 14.80
N ARG A 310 5.17 55.45 16.04
CA ARG A 310 5.11 56.31 17.23
C ARG A 310 6.13 57.46 17.16
N ALA A 311 7.38 57.17 16.80
CA ALA A 311 8.43 58.18 16.62
C ALA A 311 8.09 59.17 15.49
N LYS A 312 7.55 58.67 14.37
CA LYS A 312 7.10 59.49 13.24
C LYS A 312 5.97 60.43 13.63
N LYS A 313 4.94 59.95 14.35
CA LYS A 313 3.84 60.77 14.87
C LYS A 313 4.32 61.84 15.85
N GLY A 314 5.27 61.50 16.72
CA GLY A 314 5.92 62.47 17.61
C GLY A 314 6.71 63.54 16.84
N LEU A 315 7.38 63.18 15.75
CA LEU A 315 8.07 64.13 14.88
C LEU A 315 7.09 65.06 14.14
N GLU A 316 6.01 64.52 13.57
CA GLU A 316 4.94 65.29 12.93
C GLU A 316 4.24 66.26 13.91
N GLU A 317 4.14 65.87 15.18
CA GLU A 317 3.65 66.72 16.27
C GLU A 317 4.63 67.85 16.61
N LYS A 318 5.93 67.56 16.77
CA LYS A 318 6.93 68.62 17.01
C LYS A 318 7.08 69.57 15.82
N VAL A 319 6.82 69.11 14.59
CA VAL A 319 6.74 69.98 13.40
C VAL A 319 5.48 70.85 13.42
N ARG A 320 4.34 70.38 13.95
CA ARG A 320 3.16 71.21 14.20
C ARG A 320 3.41 72.24 15.30
N ASP A 321 3.97 71.83 16.44
CA ASP A 321 4.35 72.74 17.54
C ASP A 321 5.28 73.86 17.04
N GLY A 322 6.30 73.51 16.25
CA GLY A 322 7.25 74.46 15.67
C GLY A 322 6.60 75.49 14.75
N LYS A 323 5.56 75.10 13.98
CA LYS A 323 4.78 76.04 13.15
C LYS A 323 3.94 76.98 14.00
N VAL A 324 3.20 76.45 14.99
CA VAL A 324 2.38 77.26 15.90
C VAL A 324 3.24 78.26 16.66
N LEU A 325 4.42 77.85 17.15
CA LEU A 325 5.37 78.75 17.80
C LEU A 325 5.93 79.82 16.84
N PHE A 326 6.17 79.49 15.57
CA PHE A 326 6.61 80.47 14.56
C PHE A 326 5.52 81.50 14.23
N GLU A 327 4.25 81.07 14.17
CA GLU A 327 3.08 81.93 14.00
C GLU A 327 2.84 82.81 15.23
N GLU A 328 2.98 82.26 16.44
CA GLU A 328 2.90 82.98 17.73
C GLU A 328 4.01 84.05 17.83
N ILE A 329 5.27 83.71 17.51
CA ILE A 329 6.38 84.67 17.41
C ILE A 329 6.08 85.77 16.39
N THR A 330 5.49 85.41 15.25
CA THR A 330 5.12 86.37 14.21
C THR A 330 3.97 87.30 14.67
N ARG A 331 3.00 86.77 15.43
CA ARG A 331 1.93 87.59 16.05
C ARG A 331 2.52 88.54 17.09
N GLN A 332 3.35 88.04 18.01
CA GLN A 332 4.00 88.85 19.05
C GLN A 332 4.90 89.95 18.44
N LYS A 333 5.62 89.67 17.35
CA LYS A 333 6.42 90.67 16.63
C LYS A 333 5.56 91.78 16.01
N ASN A 334 4.39 91.42 15.47
CA ASN A 334 3.41 92.37 14.95
C ASN A 334 2.70 93.16 16.07
N GLU A 335 2.41 92.53 17.21
CA GLU A 335 1.84 93.18 18.40
C GLU A 335 2.85 94.16 19.04
N ALA A 336 4.12 93.78 19.15
CA ALA A 336 5.20 94.69 19.57
C ALA A 336 5.32 95.91 18.64
N SER A 337 5.22 95.73 17.32
CA SER A 337 5.21 96.85 16.36
C SER A 337 4.00 97.79 16.54
N LYS A 338 2.81 97.24 16.82
CA LYS A 338 1.61 98.03 17.15
C LYS A 338 1.80 98.79 18.47
N LEU A 339 2.28 98.12 19.52
CA LEU A 339 2.52 98.71 20.84
C LEU A 339 3.58 99.82 20.79
N MET A 340 4.61 99.68 19.95
CA MET A 340 5.62 100.74 19.75
C MET A 340 4.99 102.01 19.16
N LYS A 341 4.15 101.88 18.12
CA LYS A 341 3.39 103.01 17.54
C LYS A 341 2.39 103.62 18.54
N VAL A 342 1.74 102.79 19.37
CA VAL A 342 0.87 103.29 20.45
C VAL A 342 1.69 104.06 21.48
N ARG A 343 2.87 103.57 21.90
CA ARG A 343 3.78 104.30 22.80
C ARG A 343 4.18 105.66 22.22
N GLU A 344 4.61 105.72 20.96
CA GLU A 344 4.95 107.00 20.30
C GLU A 344 3.77 107.98 20.28
N SER A 345 2.53 107.49 20.10
CA SER A 345 1.33 108.32 20.17
C SER A 345 1.00 108.79 21.59
N LEU A 346 1.27 107.95 22.60
CA LEU A 346 1.05 108.27 24.01
C LEU A 346 2.12 109.24 24.55
N GLU A 347 3.38 109.12 24.15
CA GLU A 347 4.44 110.08 24.50
C GLU A 347 4.11 111.49 23.98
N LYS A 348 3.64 111.60 22.73
CA LYS A 348 3.13 112.87 22.18
C LYS A 348 1.91 113.40 22.96
N ARG A 349 0.99 112.52 23.37
CA ARG A 349 -0.22 112.90 24.11
C ARG A 349 0.07 113.28 25.57
N ILE A 350 1.05 112.67 26.22
CA ILE A 350 1.55 113.07 27.54
C ILE A 350 2.13 114.49 27.46
N LEU A 351 2.88 114.80 26.40
CA LEU A 351 3.47 116.13 26.18
C LEU A 351 2.40 117.24 26.05
N VAL A 352 1.26 116.95 25.41
CA VAL A 352 0.09 117.84 25.39
C VAL A 352 -0.53 117.97 26.78
N ILE A 353 -0.80 116.86 27.48
CA ILE A 353 -1.40 116.86 28.82
C ILE A 353 -0.53 117.60 29.85
N THR A 354 0.80 117.60 29.69
CA THR A 354 1.68 118.43 30.54
C THR A 354 1.50 119.93 30.31
N ALA A 355 1.19 120.37 29.10
CA ALA A 355 0.89 121.78 28.82
C ALA A 355 -0.50 122.17 29.37
N GLU A 356 -1.52 121.35 29.13
CA GLU A 356 -2.88 121.54 29.67
C GLU A 356 -2.88 121.61 31.21
N LYS A 357 -2.06 120.78 31.87
CA LYS A 357 -1.86 120.79 33.32
C LYS A 357 -1.30 122.12 33.83
N ASP A 358 -0.35 122.73 33.12
CA ASP A 358 0.29 123.97 33.55
C ASP A 358 -0.63 125.19 33.33
N GLU A 359 -1.52 125.16 32.32
CA GLU A 359 -2.65 126.11 32.22
C GLU A 359 -3.63 125.96 33.40
N ILE A 360 -4.04 124.74 33.74
CA ILE A 360 -4.92 124.46 34.89
C ILE A 360 -4.30 124.92 36.23
N ILE A 361 -2.96 124.89 36.35
CA ILE A 361 -2.26 125.43 37.53
C ILE A 361 -2.38 126.97 37.60
N ASN A 362 -2.33 127.67 36.47
CA ASN A 362 -2.58 129.12 36.42
C ASN A 362 -4.03 129.46 36.76
N ASP A 363 -5.01 128.75 36.19
CA ASP A 363 -6.43 129.00 36.50
C ASP A 363 -6.79 128.72 37.96
N ARG A 364 -6.19 127.68 38.56
CA ARG A 364 -6.31 127.42 40.00
C ARG A 364 -5.77 128.60 40.84
N ASN A 365 -4.73 129.29 40.38
CA ASN A 365 -4.18 130.46 41.06
C ASN A 365 -5.08 131.69 40.88
N ASN A 366 -5.65 131.91 39.69
CA ASN A 366 -6.64 132.97 39.42
C ASN A 366 -7.92 132.77 40.26
N LEU A 367 -8.42 131.54 40.38
CA LEU A 367 -9.59 131.21 41.19
C LEU A 367 -9.33 131.44 42.70
N ARG A 368 -8.10 131.23 43.19
CA ARG A 368 -7.73 131.59 44.57
C ARG A 368 -7.83 133.09 44.85
N GLN A 369 -7.49 133.96 43.90
CA GLN A 369 -7.70 135.41 44.08
C GLN A 369 -9.18 135.79 44.10
N ARG A 370 -10.05 135.10 43.35
CA ARG A 370 -11.51 135.31 43.40
C ARG A 370 -12.13 134.91 44.75
N VAL A 371 -11.69 133.81 45.36
CA VAL A 371 -12.19 133.38 46.69
C VAL A 371 -11.93 134.45 47.75
N ALA A 372 -10.73 135.05 47.76
CA ALA A 372 -10.37 136.12 48.70
C ALA A 372 -11.19 137.43 48.55
N VAL A 373 -11.92 137.62 47.44
CA VAL A 373 -12.87 138.73 47.27
C VAL A 373 -14.22 138.38 47.91
N PHE A 374 -14.74 137.17 47.67
CA PHE A 374 -16.01 136.73 48.25
C PHE A 374 -15.96 136.53 49.78
N GLU A 375 -14.80 136.16 50.32
CA GLU A 375 -14.57 136.14 51.78
C GLU A 375 -14.74 137.53 52.42
N LYS A 376 -14.44 138.61 51.68
CA LYS A 376 -14.61 139.99 52.13
C LYS A 376 -16.06 140.46 52.08
N GLU A 377 -16.81 140.07 51.05
CA GLU A 377 -18.25 140.38 50.93
C GLU A 377 -19.08 139.70 52.04
N ILE A 378 -18.64 138.55 52.55
CA ILE A 378 -19.28 137.84 53.67
C ILE A 378 -19.15 138.58 55.02
N ASP A 379 -18.10 139.39 55.22
CA ASP A 379 -17.91 140.13 56.48
C ASP A 379 -18.71 141.45 56.54
N ASP A 380 -19.02 142.08 55.40
CA ASP A 380 -19.85 143.29 55.38
C ASP A 380 -21.33 142.98 55.65
N TYR A 381 -21.84 141.80 55.25
CA TYR A 381 -23.18 141.34 55.65
C TYR A 381 -23.32 140.96 57.13
N LYS A 382 -22.22 140.72 57.86
CA LYS A 382 -22.29 140.46 59.32
C LYS A 382 -22.52 141.74 60.12
N LYS A 383 -22.00 142.89 59.68
CA LYS A 383 -22.07 144.16 60.42
C LYS A 383 -23.50 144.66 60.61
N TYR A 384 -24.34 144.50 59.58
CA TYR A 384 -25.76 144.90 59.63
C TYR A 384 -26.64 144.07 60.58
N ILE A 385 -26.15 142.95 61.15
CA ILE A 385 -26.92 142.07 62.05
C ILE A 385 -26.64 142.37 63.54
N ASP A 386 -25.51 142.99 63.86
CA ASP A 386 -25.14 143.36 65.24
C ASP A 386 -25.63 144.75 65.67
N GLU A 387 -26.04 145.59 64.72
CA GLU A 387 -26.51 146.96 65.00
C GLU A 387 -27.99 146.95 65.47
N ASP A 388 -28.87 146.22 64.79
CA ASP A 388 -30.29 146.08 65.17
C ASP A 388 -30.51 145.34 66.52
N LYS A 389 -29.54 144.52 66.97
CA LYS A 389 -29.66 143.82 68.26
C LYS A 389 -29.37 144.71 69.48
N ARG A 390 -28.67 145.84 69.32
CA ARG A 390 -28.31 146.72 70.45
C ARG A 390 -29.41 147.71 70.83
N ASN A 391 -30.39 147.93 69.96
CA ASN A 391 -31.57 148.74 70.26
C ASN A 391 -32.58 148.05 71.20
N MET A 392 -32.30 146.83 71.66
CA MET A 392 -33.18 146.05 72.55
C MET A 392 -32.69 145.98 74.02
N ASP A 393 -31.65 146.74 74.39
CA ASP A 393 -30.82 146.46 75.58
C ASP A 393 -30.86 147.56 76.68
N VAL A 394 -31.84 148.48 76.65
CA VAL A 394 -31.87 149.65 77.59
C VAL A 394 -33.22 149.92 78.28
N LEU A 395 -34.24 149.05 78.13
CA LEU A 395 -35.46 149.15 78.94
C LEU A 395 -35.27 148.53 80.34
N ALA A 396 -34.98 149.40 81.32
CA ALA A 396 -35.18 149.26 82.77
C ALA A 396 -34.99 147.84 83.37
N LYS A 397 -33.87 147.47 84.01
CA LYS A 397 -33.19 148.11 85.16
C LYS A 397 -34.06 148.39 86.41
N GLU A 398 -34.96 147.46 86.75
CA GLU A 398 -35.33 147.19 88.14
C GLU A 398 -34.92 145.74 88.48
N LYS A 399 -33.75 145.45 89.07
CA LYS A 399 -33.22 145.85 90.38
C LYS A 399 -33.90 145.11 91.56
N ASP A 400 -33.25 144.02 91.93
CA ASP A 400 -33.19 143.31 93.21
C ASP A 400 -34.08 143.70 94.41
N VAL A 401 -34.52 142.65 95.12
CA VAL A 401 -35.06 142.62 96.49
C VAL A 401 -36.50 143.15 96.71
N LEU A 402 -37.51 142.53 96.07
CA LEU A 402 -38.89 142.60 96.61
C LEU A 402 -39.81 141.38 96.40
N ASN A 403 -39.30 140.15 96.38
CA ASN A 403 -40.19 138.97 96.49
C ASN A 403 -39.68 137.82 97.38
N LYS A 404 -39.24 138.18 98.59
CA LYS A 404 -38.95 137.24 99.69
C LYS A 404 -39.79 137.51 100.95
N SER A 405 -40.86 138.30 100.85
CA SER A 405 -41.55 138.89 102.02
C SER A 405 -43.09 138.93 101.99
N LEU A 406 -43.79 138.18 101.12
CA LEU A 406 -45.25 138.00 101.25
C LEU A 406 -45.71 136.54 101.15
N GLN A 407 -44.94 135.65 101.78
CA GLN A 407 -45.52 134.45 102.38
C GLN A 407 -46.42 134.84 103.57
N ARG A 408 -47.34 133.93 103.97
CA ARG A 408 -48.01 133.83 105.30
C ARG A 408 -49.31 134.60 105.63
N GLN A 409 -49.80 135.62 104.91
CA GLN A 409 -51.06 136.29 105.30
C GLN A 409 -52.00 136.69 104.14
N GLN A 410 -53.07 135.90 103.95
CA GLN A 410 -54.23 136.30 103.12
C GLN A 410 -55.57 135.78 103.70
N ALA A 411 -55.70 135.74 105.03
CA ALA A 411 -56.81 135.11 105.75
C ALA A 411 -57.91 136.08 106.26
N VAL A 412 -57.95 137.33 105.79
CA VAL A 412 -58.64 138.45 106.48
C VAL A 412 -59.79 139.09 105.67
N GLN A 413 -59.99 138.75 104.39
CA GLN A 413 -60.98 139.40 103.53
C GLN A 413 -62.40 138.79 103.68
N LYS A 414 -63.28 139.31 104.57
CA LYS A 414 -64.66 138.74 104.67
C LYS A 414 -65.85 139.57 105.23
N GLU A 415 -65.75 140.85 105.59
CA GLU A 415 -66.63 141.39 106.67
C GLU A 415 -67.70 142.49 106.36
N GLN A 416 -67.95 142.96 105.12
CA GLN A 416 -68.87 144.12 104.90
C GLN A 416 -69.89 143.94 103.73
N SER A 417 -71.19 143.70 104.01
CA SER A 417 -72.22 143.48 102.94
C SER A 417 -73.74 143.58 103.35
N LYS A 418 -74.25 144.56 104.13
CA LYS A 418 -75.58 144.39 104.81
C LYS A 418 -76.66 145.50 104.91
N LEU A 419 -76.55 146.71 104.32
CA LEU A 419 -77.20 147.89 104.94
C LEU A 419 -78.64 148.35 104.55
N ILE A 420 -79.20 148.08 103.36
CA ILE A 420 -80.38 148.85 102.83
C ILE A 420 -81.56 147.95 102.40
N TYR A 421 -82.83 148.35 102.69
CA TYR A 421 -84.04 147.52 102.40
C TYR A 421 -85.45 148.19 102.32
N ILE A 422 -85.70 149.42 102.81
CA ILE A 422 -87.01 149.70 103.48
C ILE A 422 -88.20 150.36 102.68
N GLN A 423 -88.03 151.01 101.53
CA GLN A 423 -89.03 151.97 100.99
C GLN A 423 -90.33 151.42 100.31
N GLU A 424 -90.65 150.13 100.38
CA GLU A 424 -91.34 149.45 99.27
C GLU A 424 -92.90 149.32 99.30
N GLN A 425 -93.61 149.77 100.35
CA GLN A 425 -94.98 149.25 100.59
C GLN A 425 -96.18 149.96 99.91
N SER A 426 -96.13 151.27 99.58
CA SER A 426 -97.34 152.04 99.22
C SER A 426 -97.97 151.67 97.86
N LYS A 427 -97.16 151.16 96.92
CA LYS A 427 -97.52 150.95 95.49
C LYS A 427 -98.68 149.96 95.26
N LYS A 428 -98.84 148.98 96.17
CA LYS A 428 -99.56 147.71 95.93
C LYS A 428 -101.07 147.79 95.70
N LYS A 429 -101.73 148.91 95.98
CA LYS A 429 -103.21 148.96 95.97
C LYS A 429 -103.84 149.29 94.61
N LEU A 430 -103.12 149.98 93.72
CA LEU A 430 -103.59 150.28 92.35
C LEU A 430 -103.19 149.21 91.32
N GLU A 431 -102.28 148.30 91.68
CA GLU A 431 -101.80 147.24 90.79
C GLU A 431 -102.86 146.13 90.59
N LEU A 432 -103.69 145.87 91.61
CA LEU A 432 -104.61 144.73 91.68
C LEU A 432 -105.76 144.72 90.66
N GLU A 433 -106.35 145.87 90.34
CA GLU A 433 -107.44 145.92 89.34
C GLU A 433 -106.89 145.74 87.92
N LEU A 434 -105.70 146.28 87.66
CA LEU A 434 -105.03 146.27 86.36
C LEU A 434 -104.54 144.86 85.98
N ASP A 435 -104.08 144.06 86.95
CA ASP A 435 -103.69 142.66 86.75
C ASP A 435 -104.83 141.79 86.18
N THR A 436 -106.08 142.03 86.58
CA THR A 436 -107.21 141.15 86.19
C THR A 436 -107.45 141.14 84.67
N PHE A 437 -107.41 142.30 84.01
CA PHE A 437 -107.55 142.39 82.55
C PHE A 437 -106.31 141.85 81.80
N PHE A 438 -105.11 141.98 82.37
CA PHE A 438 -103.89 141.38 81.81
C PHE A 438 -103.97 139.84 81.77
N VAL A 439 -104.53 139.22 82.82
CA VAL A 439 -104.68 137.75 82.92
C VAL A 439 -105.57 137.20 81.80
N GLU A 440 -106.65 137.88 81.40
CA GLU A 440 -107.56 137.37 80.37
C GLU A 440 -106.99 137.51 78.95
N SER A 441 -106.37 138.66 78.64
CA SER A 441 -105.62 138.85 77.38
C SER A 441 -104.50 137.81 77.22
N GLY A 442 -103.81 137.49 78.32
CA GLY A 442 -102.78 136.45 78.36
C GLY A 442 -103.30 135.02 78.08
N LYS A 443 -104.56 134.71 78.40
CA LYS A 443 -105.16 133.39 78.10
C LYS A 443 -105.38 133.18 76.60
N GLN A 444 -105.91 134.19 75.89
CA GLN A 444 -106.20 134.05 74.45
C GLN A 444 -104.91 133.93 73.62
N LYS A 445 -103.89 134.75 73.89
CA LYS A 445 -102.60 134.68 73.18
C LYS A 445 -101.91 133.32 73.32
N LYS A 446 -102.00 132.66 74.49
CA LYS A 446 -101.43 131.33 74.70
C LYS A 446 -102.08 130.26 73.80
N LYS A 447 -103.40 130.33 73.57
CA LYS A 447 -104.10 129.32 72.76
C LYS A 447 -103.83 129.47 71.27
N LEU A 448 -103.61 130.69 70.77
CA LEU A 448 -103.15 130.92 69.39
C LEU A 448 -101.76 130.30 69.15
N SER A 449 -100.78 130.65 69.98
CA SER A 449 -99.40 130.15 69.84
C SER A 449 -99.28 128.62 69.99
N GLN A 450 -100.23 127.98 70.69
CA GLN A 450 -100.29 126.53 70.78
C GLN A 450 -100.74 125.88 69.46
N LEU A 451 -101.79 126.40 68.81
CA LEU A 451 -102.29 125.89 67.53
C LEU A 451 -101.31 126.12 66.37
N GLU A 452 -100.56 127.22 66.39
CA GLU A 452 -99.50 127.48 65.40
C GLU A 452 -98.38 126.43 65.48
N ARG A 453 -97.95 126.05 66.69
CA ARG A 453 -96.97 124.98 66.90
C ARG A 453 -97.48 123.60 66.51
N GLU A 454 -98.76 123.33 66.75
CA GLU A 454 -99.39 122.06 66.36
C GLU A 454 -99.48 121.94 64.82
N ARG A 455 -99.75 123.04 64.09
CA ARG A 455 -99.63 123.08 62.61
C ARG A 455 -98.21 122.81 62.15
N ASP A 456 -97.24 123.55 62.66
CA ASP A 456 -95.87 123.52 62.14
C ASP A 456 -95.21 122.16 62.41
N LYS A 457 -95.47 121.56 63.59
CA LYS A 457 -95.04 120.19 63.86
C LYS A 457 -95.64 119.18 62.87
N LEU A 458 -96.93 119.25 62.55
CA LEU A 458 -97.54 118.29 61.62
C LEU A 458 -96.97 118.40 60.19
N ALA A 459 -96.48 119.58 59.79
CA ALA A 459 -95.77 119.76 58.52
C ALA A 459 -94.34 119.16 58.56
N GLU A 460 -93.67 119.26 59.71
CA GLU A 460 -92.35 118.65 59.97
C GLU A 460 -92.45 117.10 60.01
N ASP A 461 -93.40 116.57 60.79
CA ASP A 461 -93.75 115.14 60.85
C ASP A 461 -94.08 114.58 59.45
N GLN A 462 -94.78 115.34 58.59
CA GLN A 462 -95.07 114.95 57.20
C GLN A 462 -93.81 114.92 56.32
N LEU A 463 -92.88 115.86 56.50
CA LEU A 463 -91.65 115.94 55.71
C LEU A 463 -90.74 114.74 56.03
N GLU A 464 -90.55 114.43 57.32
CA GLU A 464 -89.78 113.26 57.77
C GLU A 464 -90.38 111.94 57.28
N LEU A 465 -91.71 111.81 57.28
CA LEU A 465 -92.38 110.61 56.76
C LEU A 465 -92.22 110.49 55.22
N THR A 466 -92.03 111.61 54.52
CA THR A 466 -91.82 111.60 53.06
C THR A 466 -90.38 111.20 52.72
N THR A 467 -89.38 111.79 53.36
CA THR A 467 -87.96 111.44 53.13
C THR A 467 -87.67 110.00 53.51
N THR A 468 -88.18 109.51 54.64
CA THR A 468 -88.00 108.11 55.04
C THR A 468 -88.67 107.11 54.08
N ILE A 469 -89.75 107.48 53.37
CA ILE A 469 -90.32 106.66 52.30
C ILE A 469 -89.40 106.63 51.06
N GLU A 470 -88.81 107.77 50.68
CA GLU A 470 -87.86 107.85 49.56
C GLU A 470 -86.58 107.05 49.84
N GLU A 471 -86.01 107.17 51.04
CA GLU A 471 -84.86 106.37 51.50
C GLU A 471 -85.15 104.87 51.42
N ASN A 472 -86.29 104.41 51.97
CA ASN A 472 -86.68 102.99 51.91
C ASN A 472 -86.90 102.51 50.46
N MET A 473 -87.39 103.37 49.56
CA MET A 473 -87.59 103.03 48.15
C MET A 473 -86.27 102.87 47.39
N GLU A 474 -85.26 103.69 47.68
CA GLU A 474 -83.93 103.53 47.09
C GLU A 474 -83.17 102.34 47.72
N ASP A 475 -83.32 102.11 49.01
CA ASP A 475 -82.77 100.94 49.70
C ASP A 475 -83.35 99.62 49.15
N ILE A 476 -84.63 99.63 48.74
CA ILE A 476 -85.27 98.53 47.98
C ILE A 476 -84.70 98.38 46.56
N ARG A 477 -84.32 99.47 45.87
CA ARG A 477 -83.63 99.40 44.57
C ARG A 477 -82.24 98.80 44.71
N LEU A 478 -81.44 99.29 45.66
CA LEU A 478 -80.09 98.79 45.93
C LEU A 478 -80.11 97.29 46.27
N LYS A 479 -81.05 96.85 47.12
CA LYS A 479 -81.25 95.43 47.43
C LYS A 479 -81.69 94.60 46.22
N LYS A 480 -82.53 95.14 45.32
CA LYS A 480 -82.89 94.46 44.06
C LYS A 480 -81.71 94.33 43.10
N ALA A 481 -80.87 95.36 42.98
CA ALA A 481 -79.64 95.31 42.17
C ALA A 481 -78.66 94.26 42.74
N PHE A 482 -78.41 94.28 44.05
CA PHE A 482 -77.55 93.30 44.72
C PHE A 482 -78.06 91.84 44.56
N ILE A 483 -79.37 91.62 44.63
CA ILE A 483 -79.98 90.30 44.35
C ILE A 483 -79.79 89.88 42.88
N PHE A 484 -79.81 90.82 41.92
CA PHE A 484 -79.53 90.53 40.52
C PHE A 484 -78.06 90.11 40.32
N ASP A 485 -77.10 90.84 40.89
CA ASP A 485 -75.68 90.50 40.78
C ASP A 485 -75.33 89.19 41.49
N LEU A 486 -75.96 88.89 42.65
CA LEU A 486 -75.84 87.58 43.29
C LEU A 486 -76.42 86.44 42.43
N LYS A 487 -77.53 86.66 41.73
CA LYS A 487 -78.08 85.66 40.79
C LYS A 487 -77.19 85.47 39.56
N LYS A 488 -76.64 86.55 39.01
CA LYS A 488 -75.71 86.51 37.89
C LYS A 488 -74.43 85.76 38.26
N THR A 489 -73.80 86.11 39.38
CA THR A 489 -72.59 85.43 39.86
C THR A 489 -72.85 83.97 40.22
N ALA A 490 -74.00 83.63 40.81
CA ALA A 490 -74.39 82.23 41.03
C ALA A 490 -74.48 81.44 39.71
N ALA A 491 -75.12 81.99 38.68
CA ALA A 491 -75.20 81.36 37.36
C ALA A 491 -73.83 81.25 36.65
N GLU A 492 -72.95 82.23 36.81
CA GLU A 492 -71.57 82.15 36.31
C GLU A 492 -70.76 81.04 36.99
N GLN A 493 -70.93 80.85 38.31
CA GLN A 493 -70.27 79.77 39.04
C GLN A 493 -70.88 78.38 38.74
N GLU A 494 -72.21 78.27 38.53
CA GLU A 494 -72.82 77.01 38.09
C GLU A 494 -72.32 76.61 36.69
N ASN A 495 -72.22 77.57 35.76
CA ASN A 495 -71.65 77.31 34.44
C ASN A 495 -70.17 76.89 34.51
N ARG A 496 -69.37 77.53 35.38
CA ARG A 496 -67.98 77.09 35.64
C ARG A 496 -67.91 75.68 36.25
N LEU A 497 -68.82 75.35 37.16
CA LEU A 497 -68.89 74.01 37.75
C LEU A 497 -69.19 72.95 36.67
N ARG A 498 -70.17 73.20 35.79
CA ARG A 498 -70.46 72.31 34.65
C ARG A 498 -69.27 72.19 33.68
N GLN A 499 -68.58 73.30 33.39
CA GLN A 499 -67.36 73.26 32.57
C GLN A 499 -66.25 72.42 33.21
N GLN A 500 -66.04 72.55 34.53
CA GLN A 500 -65.07 71.74 35.28
C GLN A 500 -65.47 70.27 35.36
N GLN A 501 -66.76 69.95 35.50
CA GLN A 501 -67.28 68.58 35.47
C GLN A 501 -67.03 67.93 34.10
N ASN A 502 -67.38 68.61 33.00
CA ASN A 502 -67.14 68.12 31.64
C ASN A 502 -65.64 67.90 31.37
N LEU A 503 -64.77 68.82 31.82
CA LEU A 503 -63.31 68.67 31.75
C LEU A 503 -62.80 67.48 32.56
N TYR A 504 -63.32 67.29 33.78
CA TYR A 504 -62.97 66.14 34.62
C TYR A 504 -63.41 64.81 34.00
N GLU A 505 -64.60 64.74 33.41
CA GLU A 505 -65.09 63.54 32.71
C GLU A 505 -64.28 63.23 31.45
N ALA A 506 -63.91 64.24 30.66
CA ALA A 506 -62.99 64.09 29.53
C ALA A 506 -61.61 63.57 29.99
N ILE A 507 -60.98 64.22 30.96
CA ILE A 507 -59.67 63.79 31.51
C ILE A 507 -59.76 62.38 32.12
N ARG A 508 -60.89 62.01 32.75
CA ARG A 508 -61.12 60.67 33.28
C ARG A 508 -61.29 59.63 32.18
N SER A 509 -61.96 59.98 31.08
CA SER A 509 -62.06 59.16 29.87
C SER A 509 -60.68 58.93 29.25
N ASP A 510 -59.92 60.00 29.01
CA ASP A 510 -58.59 59.95 28.42
C ASP A 510 -57.58 59.19 29.29
N ARG A 511 -57.62 59.38 30.61
CA ARG A 511 -56.81 58.60 31.55
C ARG A 511 -57.16 57.11 31.47
N ASN A 512 -58.43 56.76 31.32
CA ASN A 512 -58.86 55.37 31.22
C ASN A 512 -58.51 54.75 29.84
N SER A 513 -58.58 55.51 28.74
CA SER A 513 -58.16 55.03 27.42
C SER A 513 -56.64 54.85 27.36
N LEU A 514 -55.86 55.83 27.82
CA LEU A 514 -54.40 55.75 27.94
C LEU A 514 -53.96 54.60 28.86
N GLN A 515 -54.66 54.35 29.98
CA GLN A 515 -54.35 53.22 30.84
C GLN A 515 -54.68 51.87 30.17
N LYS A 516 -55.73 51.80 29.34
CA LYS A 516 -56.04 50.61 28.53
C LYS A 516 -54.95 50.35 27.47
N SER A 517 -54.57 51.37 26.69
CA SER A 517 -53.49 51.27 25.70
C SER A 517 -52.13 50.94 26.34
N LEU A 518 -51.84 51.47 27.54
CA LEU A 518 -50.65 51.12 28.31
C LEU A 518 -50.68 49.65 28.75
N GLN A 519 -51.83 49.13 29.18
CA GLN A 519 -51.99 47.73 29.57
C GLN A 519 -51.89 46.78 28.36
N GLU A 520 -52.45 47.18 27.21
CA GLU A 520 -52.35 46.44 25.95
C GLU A 520 -50.91 46.39 25.44
N SER A 521 -50.22 47.53 25.37
CA SER A 521 -48.80 47.60 24.99
C SER A 521 -47.88 46.89 26.01
N SER A 522 -48.23 46.88 27.29
CA SER A 522 -47.52 46.10 28.31
C SER A 522 -47.68 44.58 28.10
N ALA A 523 -48.89 44.13 27.77
CA ALA A 523 -49.16 42.72 27.44
C ALA A 523 -48.44 42.30 26.15
N GLU A 524 -48.47 43.13 25.10
CA GLU A 524 -47.75 42.92 23.84
C GLU A 524 -46.23 42.88 24.05
N CYS A 525 -45.67 43.79 24.84
CA CYS A 525 -44.26 43.74 25.26
C CYS A 525 -43.94 42.44 26.03
N GLY A 526 -44.88 41.94 26.82
CA GLY A 526 -44.81 40.63 27.48
C GLY A 526 -44.80 39.46 26.50
N GLU A 527 -45.62 39.50 25.46
CA GLU A 527 -45.58 38.50 24.38
C GLU A 527 -44.30 38.56 23.56
N LEU A 528 -43.84 39.76 23.17
CA LEU A 528 -42.60 39.94 22.44
C LEU A 528 -41.41 39.41 23.25
N LYS A 529 -41.40 39.59 24.58
CA LYS A 529 -40.41 38.96 25.48
C LYS A 529 -40.51 37.42 25.52
N LYS A 530 -41.72 36.84 25.41
CA LYS A 530 -41.89 35.37 25.28
C LYS A 530 -41.38 34.87 23.92
N LYS A 531 -41.78 35.53 22.82
CA LYS A 531 -41.36 35.24 21.44
C LYS A 531 -39.83 35.34 21.30
N LEU A 532 -39.22 36.36 21.88
CA LEU A 532 -37.75 36.55 21.91
C LEU A 532 -37.04 35.45 22.72
N LYS A 533 -37.60 34.99 23.86
CA LYS A 533 -37.05 33.82 24.58
C LYS A 533 -37.11 32.52 23.78
N ILE A 534 -38.19 32.29 23.03
CA ILE A 534 -38.34 31.12 22.15
C ILE A 534 -37.32 31.19 21.01
N LEU A 535 -37.23 32.34 20.32
CA LEU A 535 -36.23 32.58 19.29
C LEU A 535 -34.79 32.43 19.82
N PHE A 536 -34.51 32.87 21.04
CA PHE A 536 -33.20 32.66 21.67
C PHE A 536 -32.90 31.17 21.90
N HIS A 537 -33.86 30.37 22.39
CA HIS A 537 -33.69 28.92 22.49
C HIS A 537 -33.47 28.27 21.12
N GLN A 538 -34.21 28.69 20.09
CA GLN A 538 -34.01 28.21 18.71
C GLN A 538 -32.62 28.59 18.16
N ILE A 539 -32.12 29.79 18.49
CA ILE A 539 -30.77 30.24 18.10
C ILE A 539 -29.68 29.41 18.80
N GLU A 540 -29.80 29.13 20.11
CA GLU A 540 -28.83 28.27 20.80
C GLU A 540 -28.90 26.81 20.30
N GLN A 541 -30.09 26.27 20.07
CA GLN A 541 -30.25 24.94 19.47
C GLN A 541 -29.63 24.86 18.06
N LEU A 542 -29.86 25.86 17.21
CA LEU A 542 -29.24 25.92 15.88
C LEU A 542 -27.72 26.10 15.95
N LYS A 543 -27.17 26.80 16.96
CA LYS A 543 -25.72 26.86 17.21
C LYS A 543 -25.16 25.50 17.62
N GLU A 544 -25.85 24.74 18.47
CA GLU A 544 -25.43 23.38 18.83
C GLU A 544 -25.48 22.43 17.62
N ASP A 545 -26.54 22.50 16.81
CA ASP A 545 -26.65 21.75 15.54
C ASP A 545 -25.52 22.11 14.55
N VAL A 546 -25.20 23.40 14.40
CA VAL A 546 -24.08 23.87 13.58
C VAL A 546 -22.74 23.35 14.13
N ALA A 547 -22.46 23.53 15.42
CA ALA A 547 -21.23 23.06 16.04
C ALA A 547 -21.11 21.53 16.05
N MET A 548 -22.22 20.79 16.01
CA MET A 548 -22.24 19.33 15.84
C MET A 548 -21.98 18.95 14.37
N LYS A 549 -22.55 19.67 13.40
CA LYS A 549 -22.25 19.49 11.96
C LYS A 549 -20.80 19.85 11.63
N GLU A 550 -20.22 20.90 12.21
CA GLU A 550 -18.80 21.21 12.08
C GLU A 550 -17.91 20.06 12.60
N LYS A 551 -18.24 19.48 13.76
CA LYS A 551 -17.53 18.31 14.31
C LYS A 551 -17.68 17.06 13.43
N LEU A 552 -18.77 16.91 12.68
CA LEU A 552 -18.93 15.84 11.69
C LEU A 552 -18.13 16.14 10.43
N LEU A 553 -18.23 17.34 9.87
CA LEU A 553 -17.45 17.79 8.71
C LEU A 553 -15.94 17.63 8.94
N ILE A 554 -15.43 17.99 10.13
CA ILE A 554 -14.03 17.79 10.50
C ILE A 554 -13.67 16.30 10.58
N LYS A 555 -14.57 15.40 10.99
CA LYS A 555 -14.32 13.95 10.92
C LYS A 555 -14.26 13.48 9.47
N ASP A 556 -15.21 13.91 8.65
CA ASP A 556 -15.34 13.49 7.26
C ASP A 556 -14.17 14.00 6.41
N GLU A 557 -13.71 15.24 6.63
CA GLU A 557 -12.45 15.74 6.07
C GLU A 557 -11.23 14.90 6.48
N ASN A 558 -11.17 14.45 7.74
CA ASN A 558 -10.06 13.62 8.22
C ASN A 558 -10.13 12.20 7.66
N VAL A 559 -11.33 11.67 7.38
CA VAL A 559 -11.53 10.41 6.63
C VAL A 559 -11.14 10.59 5.18
N MET A 560 -11.59 11.67 4.50
CA MET A 560 -11.19 11.99 3.13
C MET A 560 -9.68 12.22 3.01
N ARG A 561 -9.02 12.84 4.00
CA ARG A 561 -7.55 12.98 4.08
C ARG A 561 -6.80 11.65 4.33
N LYS A 562 -7.46 10.61 4.86
CA LYS A 562 -6.92 9.25 4.90
C LYS A 562 -7.11 8.56 3.55
N ILE A 563 -8.34 8.51 3.04
CA ILE A 563 -8.70 7.87 1.77
C ILE A 563 -7.89 8.45 0.60
N THR A 564 -7.64 9.76 0.57
CA THR A 564 -6.78 10.38 -0.47
C THR A 564 -5.31 10.00 -0.34
N LYS A 565 -4.78 9.83 0.88
CA LYS A 565 -3.42 9.30 1.10
C LYS A 565 -3.33 7.82 0.73
N GLU A 566 -4.32 7.02 1.11
CA GLU A 566 -4.42 5.60 0.76
C GLU A 566 -4.54 5.43 -0.76
N LYS A 567 -5.33 6.27 -1.45
CA LYS A 567 -5.41 6.33 -2.92
C LYS A 567 -4.07 6.69 -3.57
N GLU A 568 -3.31 7.63 -3.00
CA GLU A 568 -2.01 8.01 -3.57
C GLU A 568 -0.93 6.94 -3.29
N ASN A 569 -0.95 6.29 -2.13
CA ASN A 569 -0.12 5.12 -1.84
C ASN A 569 -0.43 3.97 -2.81
N LEU A 570 -1.72 3.64 -3.00
CA LEU A 570 -2.16 2.61 -3.94
C LEU A 570 -1.78 2.92 -5.39
N LYS A 571 -1.79 4.20 -5.82
CA LYS A 571 -1.20 4.57 -7.12
C LYS A 571 0.28 4.24 -7.19
N VAL A 572 1.06 4.56 -6.15
CA VAL A 572 2.51 4.27 -6.11
C VAL A 572 2.78 2.76 -6.11
N GLU A 573 1.99 1.97 -5.38
CA GLU A 573 2.04 0.51 -5.41
C GLU A 573 1.68 -0.05 -6.80
N VAL A 574 0.64 0.47 -7.46
CA VAL A 574 0.29 0.11 -8.84
C VAL A 574 1.39 0.51 -9.82
N MET A 575 1.98 1.70 -9.69
CA MET A 575 3.01 2.18 -10.61
C MET A 575 4.32 1.38 -10.46
N THR A 576 4.72 1.07 -9.23
CA THR A 576 5.89 0.21 -8.95
C THR A 576 5.64 -1.24 -9.36
N GLY A 577 4.42 -1.76 -9.19
CA GLY A 577 4.01 -3.06 -9.72
C GLY A 577 4.03 -3.12 -11.25
N LEU A 578 3.63 -2.04 -11.94
CA LEU A 578 3.71 -1.94 -13.40
C LEU A 578 5.16 -1.90 -13.90
N ASP A 579 6.06 -1.19 -13.22
CA ASP A 579 7.49 -1.22 -13.55
C ASP A 579 8.13 -2.59 -13.27
N GLN A 580 7.75 -3.28 -12.18
CA GLN A 580 8.18 -4.68 -11.95
C GLN A 580 7.66 -5.63 -13.05
N ILE A 581 6.42 -5.48 -13.49
CA ILE A 581 5.86 -6.22 -14.63
C ILE A 581 6.63 -5.89 -15.92
N ARG A 582 7.12 -4.65 -16.08
CA ARG A 582 7.95 -4.24 -17.22
C ARG A 582 9.33 -4.88 -17.19
N THR A 583 10.06 -4.81 -16.08
CA THR A 583 11.38 -5.45 -15.97
C THR A 583 11.28 -6.96 -16.15
N LEU A 584 10.28 -7.62 -15.52
CA LEU A 584 10.02 -9.05 -15.72
C LEU A 584 9.67 -9.40 -17.18
N LYS A 585 8.97 -8.52 -17.92
CA LYS A 585 8.73 -8.72 -19.37
C LYS A 585 10.02 -8.61 -20.19
N GLU A 586 10.92 -7.69 -19.83
CA GLU A 586 12.21 -7.52 -20.50
C GLU A 586 13.16 -8.69 -20.17
N GLU A 587 13.17 -9.19 -18.94
CA GLU A 587 13.87 -10.42 -18.52
C GLU A 587 13.33 -11.67 -19.24
N VAL A 588 12.00 -11.88 -19.26
CA VAL A 588 11.36 -12.99 -19.99
C VAL A 588 11.64 -12.92 -21.49
N LYS A 589 11.76 -11.72 -22.07
CA LYS A 589 12.20 -11.56 -23.47
C LYS A 589 13.64 -12.01 -23.65
N GLY A 590 14.57 -11.59 -22.77
CA GLY A 590 15.96 -12.03 -22.79
C GLY A 590 16.10 -13.55 -22.64
N LEU A 591 15.38 -14.16 -21.70
CA LEU A 591 15.35 -15.61 -21.49
C LEU A 591 14.81 -16.36 -22.71
N ARG A 592 13.82 -15.84 -23.44
CA ARG A 592 13.33 -16.42 -24.70
C ARG A 592 14.31 -16.27 -25.87
N GLU A 593 15.14 -15.24 -25.88
CA GLU A 593 16.22 -15.08 -26.87
C GLU A 593 17.40 -16.02 -26.57
N GLU A 594 17.74 -16.21 -25.29
CA GLU A 594 18.66 -17.24 -24.81
C GLU A 594 18.15 -18.66 -25.09
N GLU A 595 16.88 -18.97 -24.82
CA GLU A 595 16.23 -20.24 -25.13
C GLU A 595 16.40 -20.58 -26.62
N LYS A 596 16.05 -19.65 -27.52
CA LYS A 596 16.24 -19.82 -28.98
C LYS A 596 17.70 -20.04 -29.36
N ARG A 597 18.64 -19.35 -28.70
CA ARG A 597 20.09 -19.54 -28.91
C ARG A 597 20.52 -20.96 -28.51
N LEU A 598 20.13 -21.42 -27.32
CA LEU A 598 20.43 -22.76 -26.83
C LEU A 598 19.77 -23.84 -27.69
N HIS A 599 18.51 -23.66 -28.08
CA HIS A 599 17.79 -24.60 -28.94
C HIS A 599 18.47 -24.74 -30.31
N LYS A 600 18.93 -23.64 -30.92
CA LYS A 600 19.76 -23.69 -32.13
C LYS A 600 21.06 -24.46 -31.90
N THR A 601 21.78 -24.20 -30.81
CA THR A 601 23.01 -24.94 -30.46
C THR A 601 22.74 -26.44 -30.27
N ILE A 602 21.60 -26.82 -29.69
CA ILE A 602 21.17 -28.22 -29.56
C ILE A 602 20.88 -28.83 -30.94
N MET A 603 20.22 -28.10 -31.85
CA MET A 603 19.98 -28.58 -33.23
C MET A 603 21.29 -28.78 -34.00
N ASP A 604 22.22 -27.81 -33.92
CA ASP A 604 23.53 -27.88 -34.57
C ASP A 604 24.37 -29.05 -34.01
N ASN A 605 24.37 -29.26 -32.69
CA ASN A 605 25.02 -30.41 -32.04
C ASN A 605 24.34 -31.75 -32.40
N THR A 606 23.01 -31.80 -32.47
CA THR A 606 22.27 -33.01 -32.88
C THR A 606 22.58 -33.37 -34.33
N ARG A 607 22.80 -32.37 -35.19
CA ARG A 607 23.27 -32.56 -36.56
C ARG A 607 24.70 -33.12 -36.60
N THR A 608 25.65 -32.53 -35.88
CA THR A 608 27.04 -33.03 -35.88
C THR A 608 27.16 -34.43 -35.29
N ILE A 609 26.38 -34.77 -34.26
CA ILE A 609 26.27 -36.16 -33.74
C ILE A 609 25.74 -37.11 -34.82
N ARG A 610 24.68 -36.73 -35.54
CA ARG A 610 24.11 -37.56 -36.62
C ARG A 610 25.09 -37.79 -37.77
N ASP A 611 25.83 -36.76 -38.16
CA ASP A 611 26.82 -36.85 -39.24
C ASP A 611 28.09 -37.61 -38.78
N GLN A 612 28.51 -37.49 -37.52
CA GLN A 612 29.53 -38.35 -36.91
C GLN A 612 29.10 -39.83 -36.87
N ALA A 613 27.85 -40.12 -36.51
CA ALA A 613 27.33 -41.49 -36.49
C ALA A 613 27.34 -42.13 -37.89
N LYS A 614 27.01 -41.38 -38.94
CA LYS A 614 27.17 -41.83 -40.34
C LYS A 614 28.63 -42.15 -40.68
N ASN A 615 29.57 -41.26 -40.31
CA ASN A 615 31.00 -41.47 -40.57
C ASN A 615 31.53 -42.71 -39.84
N ILE A 616 31.08 -42.96 -38.60
CA ILE A 616 31.40 -44.19 -37.85
C ILE A 616 30.84 -45.42 -38.58
N GLY A 617 29.59 -45.37 -39.07
CA GLY A 617 29.00 -46.44 -39.87
C GLY A 617 29.77 -46.72 -41.16
N GLN A 618 30.26 -45.68 -41.85
CA GLN A 618 31.13 -45.82 -43.02
C GLN A 618 32.47 -46.48 -42.66
N LEU A 619 33.15 -46.01 -41.61
CA LEU A 619 34.40 -46.61 -41.13
C LEU A 619 34.23 -48.06 -40.65
N MET A 620 33.08 -48.42 -40.07
CA MET A 620 32.75 -49.81 -39.75
C MET A 620 32.58 -50.67 -41.01
N ASN A 621 31.86 -50.17 -42.02
CA ASN A 621 31.72 -50.87 -43.30
C ASN A 621 33.08 -51.04 -44.01
N GLU A 622 33.93 -50.01 -44.01
CA GLU A 622 35.30 -50.08 -44.54
C GLU A 622 36.16 -51.11 -43.78
N ARG A 623 36.12 -51.08 -42.44
CA ARG A 623 36.78 -52.08 -41.57
C ARG A 623 36.32 -53.50 -41.91
N ASP A 624 35.03 -53.72 -42.11
CA ASP A 624 34.46 -55.05 -42.30
C ASP A 624 34.69 -55.58 -43.72
N VAL A 625 34.74 -54.69 -44.72
CA VAL A 625 35.23 -55.02 -46.08
C VAL A 625 36.73 -55.37 -46.04
N LEU A 626 37.56 -54.57 -45.37
CA LEU A 626 39.00 -54.83 -45.24
C LEU A 626 39.27 -56.12 -44.44
N GLY A 627 38.52 -56.37 -43.37
CA GLY A 627 38.56 -57.62 -42.60
C GLY A 627 38.19 -58.83 -43.47
N SER A 628 37.12 -58.72 -44.26
CA SER A 628 36.71 -59.76 -45.21
C SER A 628 37.77 -60.01 -46.30
N GLN A 629 38.46 -58.97 -46.78
CA GLN A 629 39.57 -59.11 -47.72
C GLN A 629 40.80 -59.75 -47.06
N LEU A 630 41.09 -59.41 -45.80
CA LEU A 630 42.22 -59.95 -45.05
C LEU A 630 42.03 -61.43 -44.70
N VAL A 631 40.80 -61.85 -44.34
CA VAL A 631 40.45 -63.27 -44.17
C VAL A 631 40.69 -64.03 -45.48
N ARG A 632 40.12 -63.58 -46.61
CA ARG A 632 40.34 -64.21 -47.93
C ARG A 632 41.82 -64.28 -48.31
N ARG A 633 42.61 -63.24 -48.00
CA ARG A 633 44.06 -63.23 -48.23
C ARG A 633 44.80 -64.23 -47.34
N ASN A 634 44.38 -64.42 -46.09
CA ASN A 634 44.92 -65.47 -45.23
C ASN A 634 44.54 -66.87 -45.73
N ASP A 635 43.32 -67.06 -46.24
CA ASP A 635 42.88 -68.33 -46.84
C ASP A 635 43.67 -68.64 -48.13
N GLU A 636 43.87 -67.64 -49.01
CA GLU A 636 44.75 -67.72 -50.18
C GLU A 636 46.19 -68.12 -49.77
N ILE A 637 46.73 -67.52 -48.70
CA ILE A 637 48.07 -67.84 -48.17
C ILE A 637 48.13 -69.26 -47.58
N ALA A 638 47.08 -69.70 -46.88
CA ALA A 638 47.01 -71.05 -46.33
C ALA A 638 47.01 -72.11 -47.46
N LEU A 639 46.16 -71.95 -48.47
CA LEU A 639 46.12 -72.81 -49.65
C LEU A 639 47.44 -72.81 -50.44
N LEU A 640 48.13 -71.68 -50.52
CA LEU A 640 49.46 -71.60 -51.13
C LEU A 640 50.52 -72.33 -50.29
N ASN A 641 50.47 -72.24 -48.96
CA ASN A 641 51.38 -72.95 -48.07
C ASN A 641 51.16 -74.47 -48.14
N GLU A 642 49.91 -74.95 -48.11
CA GLU A 642 49.59 -76.36 -48.32
C GLU A 642 50.10 -76.86 -49.68
N LYS A 643 49.89 -76.08 -50.74
CA LYS A 643 50.41 -76.38 -52.09
C LYS A 643 51.94 -76.44 -52.11
N ILE A 644 52.63 -75.55 -51.39
CA ILE A 644 54.10 -75.60 -51.25
C ILE A 644 54.53 -76.88 -50.52
N VAL A 645 53.88 -77.27 -49.42
CA VAL A 645 54.19 -78.50 -48.69
C VAL A 645 53.96 -79.75 -49.55
N ILE A 646 52.86 -79.81 -50.30
CA ILE A 646 52.57 -80.91 -51.25
C ILE A 646 53.64 -80.97 -52.36
N LEU A 647 54.03 -79.82 -52.91
CA LEU A 647 55.09 -79.75 -53.94
C LEU A 647 56.46 -80.14 -53.39
N GLN A 648 56.82 -79.72 -52.17
CA GLN A 648 58.06 -80.11 -51.49
C GLN A 648 58.10 -81.62 -51.20
N SER A 649 57.01 -82.20 -50.71
CA SER A 649 56.88 -83.65 -50.50
C SER A 649 57.00 -84.42 -51.82
N THR A 650 56.37 -83.92 -52.89
CA THR A 650 56.44 -84.50 -54.22
C THR A 650 57.87 -84.41 -54.80
N LEU A 651 58.54 -83.27 -54.62
CA LEU A 651 59.92 -83.05 -55.05
C LEU A 651 60.89 -83.97 -54.32
N SER A 652 60.82 -84.03 -52.98
CA SER A 652 61.69 -84.90 -52.16
C SER A 652 61.52 -86.39 -52.50
N ARG A 653 60.29 -86.84 -52.80
CA ARG A 653 60.05 -88.19 -53.33
C ARG A 653 60.66 -88.37 -54.73
N GLY A 654 60.58 -87.35 -55.58
CA GLY A 654 61.21 -87.32 -56.91
C GLY A 654 62.74 -87.39 -56.84
N GLU A 655 63.36 -86.62 -55.95
CA GLU A 655 64.80 -86.64 -55.66
C GLU A 655 65.23 -88.02 -55.15
N THR A 656 64.50 -88.58 -54.18
CA THR A 656 64.74 -89.94 -53.65
C THR A 656 64.70 -91.00 -54.76
N HIS A 657 63.73 -90.92 -55.68
CA HIS A 657 63.67 -91.83 -56.82
C HIS A 657 64.76 -91.56 -57.87
N TYR A 658 65.16 -90.30 -58.07
CA TYR A 658 66.25 -89.95 -58.97
C TYR A 658 67.60 -90.49 -58.45
N ASP A 659 67.88 -90.34 -57.15
CA ASP A 659 69.07 -90.91 -56.50
C ASP A 659 69.08 -92.44 -56.56
N GLN A 660 67.93 -93.10 -56.35
CA GLN A 660 67.78 -94.55 -56.59
C GLN A 660 68.18 -94.91 -58.03
N ARG A 661 67.74 -94.14 -59.04
CA ARG A 661 68.15 -94.37 -60.44
C ARG A 661 69.61 -94.02 -60.72
N LEU A 662 70.21 -93.05 -60.03
CA LEU A 662 71.66 -92.81 -60.10
C LEU A 662 72.46 -93.97 -59.51
N VAL A 663 71.98 -94.60 -58.43
CA VAL A 663 72.56 -95.84 -57.88
C VAL A 663 72.40 -97.01 -58.86
N ASP A 664 71.21 -97.23 -59.42
CA ASP A 664 70.98 -98.25 -60.46
C ASP A 664 71.93 -98.06 -61.65
N ILE A 665 72.02 -96.84 -62.17
CA ILE A 665 72.91 -96.48 -63.28
C ILE A 665 74.38 -96.68 -62.90
N ARG A 666 74.77 -96.43 -61.64
CA ARG A 666 76.13 -96.69 -61.14
C ARG A 666 76.42 -98.20 -61.07
N LEU A 667 75.48 -99.00 -60.57
CA LEU A 667 75.59 -100.47 -60.53
C LEU A 667 75.66 -101.05 -61.94
N LEU A 668 74.78 -100.64 -62.84
CA LEU A 668 74.82 -101.03 -64.26
C LEU A 668 76.11 -100.60 -64.96
N LYS A 669 76.68 -99.43 -64.64
CA LYS A 669 77.99 -99.00 -65.16
C LYS A 669 79.15 -99.83 -64.60
N LEU A 670 79.06 -100.33 -63.37
CA LEU A 670 80.03 -101.28 -62.81
C LEU A 670 79.89 -102.66 -63.44
N GLU A 671 78.67 -103.14 -63.65
CA GLU A 671 78.39 -104.42 -64.31
C GLU A 671 78.82 -104.41 -65.78
N VAL A 672 78.56 -103.32 -66.53
CA VAL A 672 79.10 -103.13 -67.88
C VAL A 672 80.63 -103.06 -67.89
N LYS A 673 81.29 -102.59 -66.82
CA LYS A 673 82.75 -102.70 -66.68
C LYS A 673 83.19 -104.14 -66.42
N ARG A 674 82.52 -104.88 -65.53
CA ARG A 674 82.78 -106.31 -65.27
C ARG A 674 82.66 -107.14 -66.55
N LEU A 675 81.52 -107.05 -67.24
CA LEU A 675 81.27 -107.75 -68.49
C LEU A 675 82.24 -107.36 -69.62
N ARG A 676 82.73 -106.12 -69.65
CA ARG A 676 83.81 -105.70 -70.57
C ARG A 676 85.18 -106.28 -70.17
N GLN A 677 85.49 -106.38 -68.89
CA GLN A 677 86.71 -107.02 -68.40
C GLN A 677 86.68 -108.53 -68.68
N GLU A 678 85.56 -109.20 -68.42
CA GLU A 678 85.33 -110.61 -68.76
C GLU A 678 85.40 -110.84 -70.26
N LYS A 679 84.73 -110.01 -71.08
CA LYS A 679 84.90 -110.07 -72.55
C LYS A 679 86.38 -109.92 -72.95
N ASN A 680 87.10 -108.97 -72.38
CA ASN A 680 88.51 -108.76 -72.71
C ASN A 680 89.42 -109.92 -72.26
N LEU A 681 89.10 -110.58 -71.14
CA LEU A 681 89.77 -111.81 -70.71
C LEU A 681 89.46 -112.97 -71.66
N MET A 682 88.19 -113.14 -72.06
CA MET A 682 87.78 -114.15 -73.03
C MET A 682 88.37 -113.91 -74.42
N SER A 683 88.47 -112.66 -74.87
CA SER A 683 89.17 -112.30 -76.10
C SER A 683 90.69 -112.52 -76.00
N LYS A 684 91.31 -112.36 -74.83
CA LYS A 684 92.72 -112.74 -74.62
C LYS A 684 92.92 -114.25 -74.66
N THR A 685 92.08 -115.04 -73.98
CA THR A 685 92.16 -116.51 -74.06
C THR A 685 91.82 -117.03 -75.47
N MET A 686 90.97 -116.32 -76.22
CA MET A 686 90.68 -116.62 -77.63
C MET A 686 91.81 -116.17 -78.59
N ALA A 687 92.61 -115.16 -78.23
CA ALA A 687 93.86 -114.87 -78.93
C ALA A 687 94.89 -115.98 -78.67
N ASN A 688 95.07 -116.37 -77.40
CA ASN A 688 95.89 -117.52 -77.03
C ASN A 688 95.39 -118.84 -77.68
N MET A 689 94.13 -118.94 -78.12
CA MET A 689 93.63 -120.09 -78.88
C MET A 689 94.22 -120.16 -80.30
N VAL A 690 94.65 -119.05 -80.88
CA VAL A 690 95.42 -119.04 -82.14
C VAL A 690 96.83 -119.53 -81.88
N ASP A 691 97.48 -119.04 -80.82
CA ASP A 691 98.82 -119.48 -80.43
C ASP A 691 98.82 -120.98 -80.05
N LEU A 692 97.84 -121.44 -79.28
CA LEU A 692 97.63 -122.86 -78.97
C LEU A 692 97.28 -123.70 -80.22
N ARG A 693 96.65 -123.13 -81.25
CA ARG A 693 96.46 -123.82 -82.54
C ARG A 693 97.76 -123.89 -83.34
N GLN A 694 98.61 -122.86 -83.29
CA GLN A 694 99.95 -122.91 -83.87
C GLN A 694 100.86 -123.85 -83.09
N GLU A 695 100.73 -123.92 -81.76
CA GLU A 695 101.46 -124.84 -80.89
C GLU A 695 100.97 -126.28 -81.09
N ILE A 696 99.66 -126.52 -81.28
CA ILE A 696 99.14 -127.82 -81.74
C ILE A 696 99.71 -128.15 -83.12
N PHE A 697 99.69 -127.23 -84.10
CA PHE A 697 100.23 -127.51 -85.43
C PHE A 697 101.76 -127.71 -85.42
N HIS A 698 102.48 -127.04 -84.51
CA HIS A 698 103.89 -127.27 -84.25
C HIS A 698 104.12 -128.59 -83.53
N LEU A 699 103.28 -128.99 -82.58
CA LEU A 699 103.32 -130.29 -81.92
C LEU A 699 102.90 -131.42 -82.86
N GLU A 700 102.03 -131.21 -83.83
CA GLU A 700 101.68 -132.18 -84.88
C GLU A 700 102.79 -132.27 -85.93
N ARG A 701 103.38 -131.14 -86.35
CA ARG A 701 104.57 -131.11 -87.20
C ARG A 701 105.78 -131.72 -86.49
N ASP A 702 105.93 -131.49 -85.20
CA ASP A 702 107.07 -131.97 -84.42
C ASP A 702 106.81 -133.37 -83.82
N LEU A 703 105.56 -133.84 -83.78
CA LEU A 703 105.16 -135.26 -83.63
C LEU A 703 105.35 -136.03 -84.94
N THR A 704 105.05 -135.44 -86.10
CA THR A 704 105.36 -136.08 -87.40
C THR A 704 106.86 -136.07 -87.67
N LYS A 705 107.60 -135.01 -87.33
CA LYS A 705 109.05 -135.07 -87.20
C LYS A 705 109.50 -136.04 -86.13
N SER A 706 108.82 -136.20 -85.00
CA SER A 706 109.21 -137.20 -83.98
C SER A 706 108.81 -138.62 -84.37
N ARG A 707 107.89 -138.83 -85.31
CA ARG A 707 107.60 -140.14 -85.92
C ARG A 707 108.58 -140.45 -87.04
N LEU A 708 108.94 -139.47 -87.87
CA LEU A 708 110.05 -139.54 -88.82
C LEU A 708 111.38 -139.71 -88.10
N LYS A 709 111.58 -139.04 -86.96
CA LYS A 709 112.75 -139.16 -86.10
C LYS A 709 112.67 -140.36 -85.17
N CYS A 710 111.51 -140.94 -84.86
CA CYS A 710 111.45 -142.28 -84.29
C CYS A 710 111.78 -143.34 -85.34
N LYS A 711 111.40 -143.17 -86.62
CA LYS A 711 111.94 -144.01 -87.71
C LYS A 711 113.44 -143.83 -87.92
N ALA A 712 113.91 -142.59 -87.93
CA ALA A 712 115.33 -142.30 -88.04
C ALA A 712 116.10 -142.67 -86.78
N LEU A 713 115.48 -142.70 -85.59
CA LEU A 713 116.03 -143.24 -84.34
C LEU A 713 115.79 -144.75 -84.18
N GLU A 714 114.91 -145.41 -84.94
CA GLU A 714 114.95 -146.86 -85.12
C GLU A 714 116.18 -147.23 -85.97
N GLN A 715 116.62 -146.32 -86.85
CA GLN A 715 117.86 -146.42 -87.63
C GLN A 715 119.10 -145.90 -86.86
N GLU A 716 118.99 -144.87 -86.02
CA GLU A 716 120.06 -144.31 -85.16
C GLU A 716 120.11 -144.96 -83.75
N VAL A 717 119.16 -145.79 -83.35
CA VAL A 717 119.38 -146.77 -82.26
C VAL A 717 120.36 -147.87 -82.70
N GLN A 718 120.68 -147.94 -84.00
CA GLN A 718 121.85 -148.66 -84.50
C GLN A 718 123.17 -147.85 -84.36
N ASN A 719 123.16 -146.57 -83.90
CA ASN A 719 124.37 -145.81 -83.47
C ASN A 719 124.06 -144.45 -82.71
N PRO A 720 124.38 -144.29 -81.40
CA PRO A 720 123.78 -143.26 -80.49
C PRO A 720 124.62 -141.97 -80.18
N LEU A 721 124.00 -140.89 -79.61
CA LEU A 721 124.48 -139.92 -78.53
C LEU A 721 123.56 -138.65 -78.25
N ASN A 722 123.74 -137.87 -77.14
CA ASN A 722 122.77 -136.92 -76.46
C ASN A 722 123.26 -135.40 -76.27
N ILE A 723 122.72 -134.38 -75.53
CA ILE A 723 121.80 -134.22 -74.34
C ILE A 723 120.95 -132.87 -74.15
N HIS A 724 121.15 -131.94 -73.15
CA HIS A 724 120.15 -130.98 -72.51
C HIS A 724 120.76 -129.64 -71.88
N ARG A 725 120.11 -128.58 -71.30
CA ARG A 725 118.79 -127.82 -71.39
C ARG A 725 118.58 -126.60 -70.35
N TRP A 726 118.25 -125.36 -70.81
CA TRP A 726 117.48 -124.18 -70.19
C TRP A 726 117.90 -123.32 -68.90
N ARG A 727 117.60 -121.96 -68.82
CA ARG A 727 117.38 -121.09 -67.57
C ARG A 727 116.79 -119.60 -67.72
N LYS A 728 116.75 -118.70 -66.66
CA LYS A 728 115.94 -117.40 -66.47
C LYS A 728 116.55 -116.24 -65.53
N LEU A 729 115.85 -115.07 -65.23
CA LEU A 729 116.36 -113.74 -64.63
C LEU A 729 115.37 -112.81 -63.75
N GLU A 730 115.76 -111.61 -63.17
CA GLU A 730 115.13 -110.79 -62.01
C GLU A 730 115.20 -109.16 -61.98
N GLY A 731 114.72 -108.39 -60.92
CA GLY A 731 114.77 -106.86 -60.71
C GLY A 731 114.18 -106.17 -59.38
N SER A 732 114.32 -104.82 -59.07
CA SER A 732 113.90 -104.08 -57.77
C SER A 732 113.75 -102.47 -57.76
N ASP A 733 113.41 -101.77 -56.61
CA ASP A 733 112.85 -100.35 -56.47
C ASP A 733 113.22 -99.48 -55.15
N PRO A 734 112.86 -98.14 -54.92
CA PRO A 734 113.45 -97.16 -53.91
C PRO A 734 112.58 -96.43 -52.76
N GLU A 735 112.84 -95.13 -52.32
CA GLU A 735 112.62 -94.53 -50.93
C GLU A 735 111.92 -93.10 -50.71
N VAL A 736 112.15 -92.36 -49.57
CA VAL A 736 111.11 -91.57 -48.78
C VAL A 736 111.19 -90.01 -48.65
N LEU A 737 112.36 -89.35 -48.68
CA LEU A 737 112.56 -88.02 -48.03
C LEU A 737 111.67 -86.84 -48.51
N ASP A 738 111.21 -86.84 -49.76
CA ASP A 738 110.49 -85.72 -50.39
C ASP A 738 109.15 -85.34 -49.72
N MET A 739 108.55 -86.24 -48.94
CA MET A 739 107.25 -85.97 -48.30
C MET A 739 107.31 -84.89 -47.21
N LEU A 740 108.46 -84.74 -46.51
CA LEU A 740 108.55 -83.86 -45.34
C LEU A 740 108.57 -82.37 -45.69
N GLN A 741 109.27 -81.96 -46.75
CA GLN A 741 109.35 -80.54 -47.15
C GLN A 741 107.98 -79.96 -47.52
N LYS A 742 107.10 -80.80 -48.08
CA LYS A 742 105.79 -80.39 -48.60
C LYS A 742 104.81 -79.95 -47.51
N ILE A 743 105.01 -80.41 -46.26
CA ILE A 743 104.13 -80.12 -45.12
C ILE A 743 104.36 -78.70 -44.58
N GLN A 744 105.63 -78.26 -44.41
CA GLN A 744 105.94 -76.96 -43.81
C GLN A 744 105.47 -75.76 -44.67
N ILE A 745 105.48 -75.91 -46.00
CA ILE A 745 105.03 -74.86 -46.93
C ILE A 745 103.53 -74.58 -46.77
N LEU A 746 102.73 -75.61 -46.51
CA LEU A 746 101.27 -75.48 -46.34
C LEU A 746 100.89 -74.76 -45.04
N GLN A 747 101.61 -75.02 -43.94
CA GLN A 747 101.33 -74.41 -42.63
C GLN A 747 101.51 -72.88 -42.63
N LYS A 748 102.56 -72.36 -43.29
CA LYS A 748 102.77 -70.90 -43.41
C LYS A 748 101.66 -70.20 -44.20
N ARG A 749 101.09 -70.87 -45.21
CA ARG A 749 100.01 -70.32 -46.05
C ARG A 749 98.69 -70.21 -45.29
N LEU A 750 98.40 -71.17 -44.41
CA LEU A 750 97.19 -71.19 -43.58
C LEU A 750 97.12 -70.00 -42.62
N LEU A 751 98.23 -69.69 -41.94
CA LEU A 751 98.30 -68.57 -40.98
C LEU A 751 98.02 -67.21 -41.63
N ALA A 752 98.55 -66.97 -42.83
CA ALA A 752 98.35 -65.70 -43.55
C ALA A 752 96.88 -65.47 -43.95
N GLN A 753 96.17 -66.52 -44.39
CA GLN A 753 94.74 -66.42 -44.68
C GLN A 753 93.89 -66.24 -43.41
N GLY A 754 94.35 -66.76 -42.27
CA GLY A 754 93.71 -66.55 -40.97
C GLY A 754 93.64 -65.07 -40.57
N SER A 755 94.75 -64.32 -40.69
CA SER A 755 94.77 -62.88 -40.40
C SER A 755 93.86 -62.07 -41.34
N GLU A 756 93.85 -62.39 -42.63
CA GLU A 756 93.07 -61.66 -43.64
C GLU A 756 91.54 -61.81 -43.43
N ALA A 757 91.11 -62.93 -42.84
CA ALA A 757 89.70 -63.15 -42.48
C ALA A 757 89.27 -62.26 -41.30
N VAL A 758 90.09 -62.18 -40.25
CA VAL A 758 89.80 -61.36 -39.04
C VAL A 758 89.73 -59.87 -39.38
N GLU A 759 90.62 -59.39 -40.25
CA GLU A 759 90.63 -57.99 -40.71
C GLU A 759 89.31 -57.61 -41.42
N ARG A 760 88.78 -58.49 -42.28
CA ARG A 760 87.48 -58.29 -42.94
C ARG A 760 86.31 -58.36 -41.96
N GLU A 761 86.31 -59.30 -41.03
CA GLU A 761 85.23 -59.44 -40.05
C GLU A 761 85.08 -58.20 -39.16
N ARG A 762 86.22 -57.56 -38.82
CA ARG A 762 86.25 -56.27 -38.12
C ARG A 762 85.61 -55.16 -38.95
N GLN A 763 86.01 -55.01 -40.22
CA GLN A 763 85.44 -53.98 -41.11
C GLN A 763 83.92 -54.13 -41.28
N LEU A 764 83.44 -55.36 -41.36
CA LEU A 764 82.00 -55.67 -41.46
C LEU A 764 81.24 -55.21 -40.20
N LYS A 765 81.77 -55.49 -39.01
CA LYS A 765 81.19 -55.05 -37.71
C LYS A 765 81.22 -53.53 -37.52
N GLU A 766 82.24 -52.84 -38.05
CA GLU A 766 82.29 -51.37 -38.05
C GLU A 766 81.24 -50.77 -39.02
N ALA A 767 81.04 -51.38 -40.20
CA ALA A 767 79.99 -50.99 -41.15
C ALA A 767 78.57 -51.23 -40.61
N GLU A 768 78.30 -52.37 -39.97
CA GLU A 768 77.02 -52.67 -39.32
C GLU A 768 76.67 -51.66 -38.21
N ARG A 769 77.65 -51.26 -37.40
CA ARG A 769 77.47 -50.18 -36.40
C ARG A 769 77.10 -48.85 -37.03
N LEU A 770 77.77 -48.47 -38.13
CA LEU A 770 77.45 -47.26 -38.88
C LEU A 770 76.03 -47.31 -39.47
N TYR A 771 75.64 -48.43 -40.09
CA TYR A 771 74.31 -48.64 -40.65
C TYR A 771 73.21 -48.59 -39.58
N LEU A 772 73.40 -49.27 -38.44
CA LEU A 772 72.46 -49.25 -37.31
C LEU A 772 72.34 -47.85 -36.69
N ASN A 773 73.43 -47.08 -36.64
CA ASN A 773 73.40 -45.69 -36.15
C ASN A 773 72.69 -44.76 -37.14
N LEU A 774 72.96 -44.84 -38.44
CA LEU A 774 72.20 -44.09 -39.46
C LEU A 774 70.71 -44.44 -39.42
N ARG A 775 70.35 -45.73 -39.32
CA ARG A 775 68.95 -46.17 -39.19
C ARG A 775 68.28 -45.61 -37.93
N LYS A 776 69.00 -45.53 -36.80
CA LYS A 776 68.51 -44.89 -35.55
C LYS A 776 68.41 -43.36 -35.63
N VAL A 777 69.19 -42.69 -36.49
CA VAL A 777 69.10 -41.25 -36.72
C VAL A 777 67.98 -40.91 -37.70
N LEU A 778 67.85 -41.65 -38.81
CA LEU A 778 66.76 -41.50 -39.77
C LEU A 778 65.39 -41.78 -39.13
N ALA A 779 65.28 -42.81 -38.30
CA ALA A 779 64.06 -43.09 -37.52
C ALA A 779 63.74 -42.04 -36.44
N LYS A 780 64.61 -41.05 -36.22
CA LYS A 780 64.40 -39.91 -35.31
C LYS A 780 64.26 -38.57 -36.04
N GLN A 781 64.46 -38.51 -37.36
CA GLN A 781 64.19 -37.30 -38.13
C GLN A 781 62.71 -37.29 -38.55
N PRO A 782 61.93 -36.24 -38.20
CA PRO A 782 60.57 -36.11 -38.69
C PRO A 782 60.60 -35.88 -40.21
N GLY A 783 59.85 -36.68 -40.97
CA GLY A 783 59.68 -36.46 -42.40
C GLY A 783 59.09 -35.07 -42.71
N PRO A 784 59.24 -34.55 -43.94
CA PRO A 784 58.92 -33.16 -44.26
C PRO A 784 57.46 -32.75 -43.95
N GLY A 785 56.50 -33.69 -44.03
CA GLY A 785 55.12 -33.47 -43.56
C GLY A 785 55.04 -33.20 -42.04
N ILE A 786 55.63 -34.09 -41.24
CA ILE A 786 55.71 -33.95 -39.77
C ILE A 786 56.46 -32.67 -39.39
N GLN A 787 57.50 -32.28 -40.14
CA GLN A 787 58.24 -31.04 -39.89
C GLN A 787 57.40 -29.78 -40.21
N GLN A 788 56.55 -29.81 -41.24
CA GLN A 788 55.54 -28.77 -41.46
C GLN A 788 54.46 -28.76 -40.37
N GLU A 789 53.99 -29.91 -39.91
CA GLU A 789 53.01 -30.00 -38.81
C GLU A 789 53.59 -29.52 -37.48
N LEU A 790 54.84 -29.86 -37.16
CA LEU A 790 55.57 -29.30 -36.03
C LEU A 790 55.70 -27.77 -36.15
N SER A 791 55.95 -27.26 -37.36
CA SER A 791 56.02 -25.82 -37.65
C SER A 791 54.65 -25.12 -37.61
N LYS A 792 53.54 -25.84 -37.81
CA LYS A 792 52.16 -25.34 -37.62
C LYS A 792 51.79 -25.37 -36.14
N THR A 793 52.03 -26.48 -35.45
CA THR A 793 51.72 -26.64 -34.03
C THR A 793 52.57 -25.75 -33.13
N GLN A 794 53.87 -25.56 -33.39
CA GLN A 794 54.68 -24.56 -32.67
C GLN A 794 54.18 -23.13 -32.87
N ARG A 795 53.68 -22.76 -34.06
CA ARG A 795 53.04 -21.45 -34.28
C ARG A 795 51.73 -21.34 -33.51
N ALA A 796 50.88 -22.36 -33.55
CA ALA A 796 49.66 -22.40 -32.75
C ALA A 796 49.95 -22.36 -31.23
N LEU A 797 51.03 -23.00 -30.78
CA LEU A 797 51.48 -23.01 -29.38
C LEU A 797 52.07 -21.65 -28.96
N ARG A 798 52.78 -20.94 -29.84
CA ARG A 798 53.19 -19.54 -29.60
C ARG A 798 51.99 -18.60 -29.53
N VAL A 799 51.02 -18.72 -30.44
CA VAL A 799 49.79 -17.90 -30.42
C VAL A 799 48.96 -18.18 -29.16
N ARG A 800 48.73 -19.46 -28.82
CA ARG A 800 48.06 -19.85 -27.57
C ARG A 800 48.86 -19.44 -26.33
N GLY A 801 50.19 -19.56 -26.35
CA GLY A 801 51.06 -19.16 -25.25
C GLY A 801 51.09 -17.65 -25.01
N ASN A 802 51.04 -16.84 -26.07
CA ASN A 802 50.87 -15.39 -25.95
C ASN A 802 49.48 -15.05 -25.41
N LYS A 803 48.42 -15.72 -25.90
CA LYS A 803 47.06 -15.51 -25.37
C LYS A 803 46.91 -15.98 -23.92
N LEU A 804 47.64 -17.04 -23.53
CA LEU A 804 47.74 -17.49 -22.14
C LEU A 804 48.50 -16.47 -21.27
N LYS A 805 49.55 -15.81 -21.79
CA LYS A 805 50.19 -14.70 -21.10
C LYS A 805 49.25 -13.52 -20.87
N CYS A 806 48.43 -13.15 -21.86
CA CYS A 806 47.37 -12.14 -21.69
C CYS A 806 46.39 -12.56 -20.59
N LEU A 807 45.84 -13.78 -20.66
CA LEU A 807 44.92 -14.32 -19.65
C LEU A 807 45.56 -14.42 -18.25
N VAL A 808 46.86 -14.71 -18.14
CA VAL A 808 47.59 -14.71 -16.86
C VAL A 808 47.84 -13.27 -16.36
N SER A 809 48.11 -12.29 -17.22
CA SER A 809 48.14 -10.89 -16.79
C SER A 809 46.77 -10.35 -16.40
N GLU A 810 45.71 -10.77 -17.07
CA GLU A 810 44.32 -10.47 -16.71
C GLU A 810 43.95 -11.12 -15.36
N LEU A 811 44.29 -12.41 -15.17
CA LEU A 811 44.13 -13.12 -13.90
C LEU A 811 44.88 -12.42 -12.77
N ASN A 812 46.18 -12.16 -12.93
CA ASN A 812 46.99 -11.47 -11.94
C ASN A 812 46.44 -10.07 -11.60
N MET A 813 45.87 -9.34 -12.57
CA MET A 813 45.20 -8.06 -12.33
C MET A 813 43.87 -8.22 -11.57
N THR A 814 43.12 -9.31 -11.79
CA THR A 814 41.93 -9.62 -10.98
C THR A 814 42.27 -10.13 -9.57
N GLU A 815 43.39 -10.86 -9.41
CA GLU A 815 43.91 -11.27 -8.11
C GLU A 815 44.43 -10.07 -7.30
N LEU A 816 45.19 -9.16 -7.94
CA LEU A 816 45.57 -7.87 -7.34
C LEU A 816 44.36 -7.08 -6.87
N LYS A 817 43.34 -6.91 -7.72
CA LYS A 817 42.08 -6.26 -7.32
C LYS A 817 41.36 -7.00 -6.20
N SER A 818 41.40 -8.34 -6.17
CA SER A 818 40.84 -9.10 -5.05
C SER A 818 41.64 -8.92 -3.75
N VAL A 819 42.94 -8.66 -3.82
CA VAL A 819 43.78 -8.34 -2.65
C VAL A 819 43.56 -6.90 -2.21
N GLU A 820 43.46 -5.95 -3.14
CA GLU A 820 43.07 -4.55 -2.87
C GLU A 820 41.70 -4.50 -2.19
N TYR A 821 40.67 -5.15 -2.73
CA TYR A 821 39.34 -5.22 -2.10
C TYR A 821 39.34 -5.95 -0.74
N LYS A 822 40.24 -6.91 -0.51
CA LYS A 822 40.42 -7.51 0.84
C LYS A 822 41.08 -6.55 1.82
N SER A 823 42.07 -5.78 1.35
CA SER A 823 42.73 -4.72 2.13
C SER A 823 41.75 -3.61 2.49
N ASP A 824 40.93 -3.15 1.53
CA ASP A 824 39.88 -2.17 1.77
C ASP A 824 38.77 -2.71 2.67
N LEU A 825 38.37 -3.98 2.53
CA LEU A 825 37.42 -4.61 3.45
C LEU A 825 38.00 -4.69 4.87
N GLN A 826 39.29 -5.01 5.03
CA GLN A 826 39.98 -4.99 6.32
C GLN A 826 40.02 -3.57 6.89
N ARG A 827 40.43 -2.57 6.10
CA ARG A 827 40.45 -1.15 6.47
C ARG A 827 39.08 -0.65 6.92
N VAL A 828 38.01 -0.91 6.15
CA VAL A 828 36.64 -0.56 6.53
C VAL A 828 36.16 -1.33 7.77
N THR A 829 36.62 -2.56 7.97
CA THR A 829 36.33 -3.35 9.19
C THR A 829 37.06 -2.81 10.42
N GLU A 830 38.30 -2.34 10.26
CA GLU A 830 39.08 -1.66 11.32
C GLU A 830 38.52 -0.27 11.62
N GLU A 831 38.15 0.51 10.61
CA GLU A 831 37.43 1.77 10.76
C GLU A 831 36.08 1.56 11.49
N LEU A 832 35.33 0.50 11.16
CA LEU A 832 34.11 0.11 11.91
C LEU A 832 34.42 -0.37 13.34
N ALA A 833 35.52 -1.08 13.56
CA ALA A 833 35.95 -1.50 14.89
C ALA A 833 36.36 -0.30 15.76
N ASP A 834 37.04 0.69 15.18
CA ASP A 834 37.43 1.93 15.85
C ASP A 834 36.25 2.89 16.01
N LEU A 835 35.29 2.92 15.09
CA LEU A 835 34.02 3.63 15.28
C LEU A 835 33.23 2.99 16.42
N LYS A 836 33.20 1.64 16.51
CA LYS A 836 32.63 0.92 17.66
C LYS A 836 33.39 1.19 18.95
N LYS A 837 34.74 1.24 18.95
CA LYS A 837 35.54 1.65 20.13
C LYS A 837 35.21 3.08 20.55
N LYS A 838 35.16 4.04 19.62
CA LYS A 838 34.82 5.45 19.88
C LYS A 838 33.41 5.58 20.44
N TYR A 839 32.42 4.94 19.82
CA TYR A 839 31.04 4.89 20.31
C TYR A 839 30.91 4.21 21.68
N LEU A 840 31.64 3.11 21.94
CA LEU A 840 31.66 2.46 23.26
C LEU A 840 32.41 3.27 24.32
N ALA A 841 33.45 4.01 23.94
CA ALA A 841 34.17 4.95 24.81
C ALA A 841 33.31 6.16 25.15
N GLU A 842 32.59 6.73 24.17
CA GLU A 842 31.62 7.81 24.37
C GLU A 842 30.42 7.34 25.19
N LYS A 843 29.90 6.13 24.94
CA LYS A 843 28.85 5.50 25.76
C LYS A 843 29.34 5.21 27.18
N LYS A 844 30.61 4.84 27.37
CA LYS A 844 31.25 4.77 28.70
C LYS A 844 31.39 6.15 29.33
N ALA A 845 31.82 7.17 28.59
CA ALA A 845 32.00 8.54 29.10
C ALA A 845 30.68 9.20 29.48
N ASN A 846 29.60 8.98 28.72
CA ASN A 846 28.26 9.43 29.07
C ASN A 846 27.67 8.59 30.22
N ARG A 847 28.05 7.31 30.36
CA ARG A 847 27.71 6.50 31.54
C ARG A 847 28.48 6.95 32.79
N THR A 848 29.76 7.31 32.72
CA THR A 848 30.50 7.85 33.87
C THR A 848 30.08 9.28 34.21
N LYS A 849 29.72 10.11 33.23
CA LYS A 849 29.06 11.41 33.48
C LYS A 849 27.70 11.25 34.18
N ARG A 850 26.88 10.26 33.78
CA ARG A 850 25.64 9.91 34.51
C ARG A 850 25.93 9.42 35.92
N ILE A 851 26.81 8.43 36.08
CA ILE A 851 27.19 7.90 37.39
C ILE A 851 27.77 8.99 38.30
N ALA A 852 28.56 9.93 37.79
CA ALA A 852 29.04 11.07 38.56
C ALA A 852 27.88 12.00 39.01
N HIS A 853 26.86 12.17 38.17
CA HIS A 853 25.67 12.97 38.46
C HIS A 853 24.66 12.25 39.39
N GLU A 854 24.72 10.92 39.46
CA GLU A 854 23.96 10.06 40.37
C GLU A 854 24.69 9.89 41.72
N SER A 855 26.01 9.73 41.73
CA SER A 855 26.85 9.70 42.95
C SER A 855 26.91 11.04 43.69
N SER A 856 26.57 12.15 43.02
CA SER A 856 26.32 13.43 43.68
C SER A 856 24.96 13.52 44.40
N ARG A 857 24.14 12.46 44.37
CA ARG A 857 22.85 12.37 45.08
C ARG A 857 22.76 11.24 46.11
N GLU A 858 23.50 10.15 45.95
CA GLU A 858 23.36 8.95 46.81
C GLU A 858 24.66 8.54 47.54
N ALA A 859 25.26 9.45 48.31
CA ALA A 859 26.37 9.12 49.22
C ALA A 859 26.54 10.05 50.45
N ASN A 860 25.49 10.78 50.88
CA ASN A 860 25.59 11.65 52.07
C ASN A 860 25.36 10.89 53.40
N HIS A 861 25.99 9.71 53.54
CA HIS A 861 25.95 8.83 54.73
C HIS A 861 27.17 7.87 54.73
N SER A 862 27.74 7.64 55.92
CA SER A 862 28.63 6.51 56.32
C SER A 862 29.82 6.13 55.41
N ARG A 863 31.11 6.44 55.67
CA ARG A 863 31.99 6.36 56.88
C ARG A 863 32.64 4.97 57.13
N ALA A 864 33.99 4.97 57.16
CA ALA A 864 34.95 3.96 57.70
C ALA A 864 35.29 2.69 56.86
N GLY A 865 36.49 2.12 57.11
CA GLY A 865 37.07 0.90 56.48
C GLY A 865 37.90 1.22 55.22
N GLU A 866 39.21 1.48 55.19
CA GLU A 866 40.43 0.91 55.83
C GLU A 866 40.95 -0.46 55.30
N ALA A 867 42.29 -0.55 55.19
CA ALA A 867 43.14 -1.68 54.76
C ALA A 867 42.98 -2.19 53.31
N GLY A 868 44.03 -2.61 52.59
CA GLY A 868 45.49 -2.61 52.83
C GLY A 868 46.23 -2.82 51.48
N GLU A 869 47.40 -2.22 51.25
CA GLU A 869 48.75 -2.84 51.37
C GLU A 869 48.99 -4.07 50.46
N VAL A 870 50.12 -4.25 49.73
CA VAL A 870 51.55 -4.03 50.09
C VAL A 870 52.43 -3.70 48.84
N ARG A 871 53.32 -2.69 48.97
CA ARG A 871 54.78 -2.53 48.57
C ARG A 871 55.33 -3.31 47.32
N PHE A 872 56.36 -2.88 46.58
CA PHE A 872 57.58 -2.07 46.83
C PHE A 872 57.74 -0.97 45.74
N THR A 873 58.20 0.27 45.93
CA THR A 873 59.19 0.98 46.79
C THR A 873 60.67 0.91 46.38
N GLY A 874 61.22 2.07 45.97
CA GLY A 874 62.65 2.33 45.75
C GLY A 874 63.00 2.70 44.30
N GLY A 875 63.48 3.91 43.97
CA GLY A 875 63.63 5.13 44.79
C GLY A 875 64.45 6.18 44.04
N GLY A 876 64.15 7.48 44.23
CA GLY A 876 64.92 8.57 43.60
C GLY A 876 64.14 9.89 43.51
N PHE A 877 64.66 10.94 44.14
CA PHE A 877 64.13 12.30 44.04
C PHE A 877 64.37 12.90 42.64
N ARG A 878 63.43 13.74 42.18
CA ARG A 878 63.81 15.08 41.67
C ARG A 878 62.69 16.10 41.87
N MET A 879 63.08 17.28 42.34
CA MET A 879 62.20 18.45 42.48
C MET A 879 62.44 19.44 41.35
N SER A 880 61.36 19.93 40.73
CA SER A 880 61.27 21.23 40.02
C SER A 880 59.80 21.42 39.61
N VAL A 881 58.90 21.97 40.44
CA VAL A 881 58.81 23.36 40.96
C VAL A 881 58.31 24.35 39.91
N GLN A 882 57.01 24.71 40.04
CA GLN A 882 56.38 25.98 39.63
C GLN A 882 56.24 26.24 38.10
N GLN A 883 55.42 27.19 37.63
CA GLN A 883 54.80 28.34 38.34
C GLN A 883 53.44 28.75 37.76
N ILE A 884 52.63 29.43 38.60
CA ILE A 884 51.33 30.10 38.32
C ILE A 884 50.17 29.11 38.07
#